data_AF-A0A080LRQ9-F1
#
_entry.id   AF-A0A080LRQ9-F1
#
_cell.length_a   1.000
_cell.length_b   1.000
_cell.length_c   1.000
_cell.angle_alpha   90.00
_cell.angle_beta   90.00
_cell.angle_gamma   90.00
#
_symmetry.space_group_name_H-M   'P 1'
#
loop_
_entity.id
_entity.type
_entity.pdbx_description
1 polymer ?
#
loop_
_entity_poly.entity_id
_entity_poly.type
_entity_poly.pdbx_seq_one_letter_code
_entity_poly.pdbx_strand_id
1 'polypeptide(L)'
;MGWEIHDAKNAFRQFADEWDRLNARLYDRHPFFDSRFIEPLLDHFGDGGEQLCIHRTEAGISGALIVCSGGFGRWSSFRPAQVQTGAVLLDDACLLETLWTALPGLAWTIELYAVDPRYLPDFSRLPLPRIVLAQARTIGIRQENHDFRSYWQERPKKLQGNLARYFRRAKTEIGSAGLATFVEAADMEACIGRYGALETAGWKGQRGTAISIGSPQGSFYREILHRFALSHQAAVYELHLGAHLASSRLVIANDHLLICLKTAYDESLARFAPGRLLLYRLIEEQFSMPSRKTIEFYTNPTSNQKEWATFACTLQNIQIFRGPLYAAAFSVLRAFRQNLRKLRAGRPENARLKDKVKDCKRIGNFKDTPYHLGKFASADHLEASAAWFELLESNVYPSDPGIRYYFTAEKQFPQVILPVRLRTKGPVKSVESLSNYYTSLYAPLLSKDADLLDLNDLLAAADRDHGGAHVMRFSPMDPDTPAYQSLLNALKANDWIPFPFFCFGNWFLTVRGTWQDYLKSRSANLRSSIRRRCKKFAAAGGTLEIVMTPENIEPSIAEFQQVYAASWKKPEPYPDFVPSLIRKLAGMGRLRLGIARLQNRAIAAQLWFIDGNKASIYKVAYDDSFASYTPGTVLAAHLMQHVINCDHVHEVDYLIGDDSYKQKWMSDRRERWGIIAYNPGTIIGFTFLVKEVLGRVVKTIAARIKLAWPQAGFFRSLREK
;
A
#
# COMPACT_ATOMS: atom_id res chain seq x y z
N MET A 1 22.01 -12.92 29.32
CA MET A 1 21.20 -12.04 28.45
C MET A 1 20.59 -12.88 27.35
N GLY A 2 19.29 -12.73 27.09
CA GLY A 2 18.53 -13.60 26.19
C GLY A 2 17.05 -13.61 26.55
N TRP A 3 16.31 -14.54 25.97
CA TRP A 3 14.87 -14.70 26.20
C TRP A 3 14.58 -15.52 27.46
N GLU A 4 13.70 -14.99 28.29
CA GLU A 4 13.05 -15.66 29.41
C GLU A 4 11.57 -15.87 29.06
N ILE A 5 11.07 -17.07 29.33
CA ILE A 5 9.68 -17.44 29.03
C ILE A 5 8.98 -17.76 30.34
N HIS A 6 7.89 -17.05 30.61
CA HIS A 6 7.11 -17.16 31.83
C HIS A 6 5.65 -17.44 31.51
N ASP A 7 4.91 -18.06 32.43
CA ASP A 7 3.46 -18.12 32.35
C ASP A 7 2.88 -16.70 32.48
N ALA A 8 2.21 -16.20 31.44
CA ALA A 8 1.83 -14.80 31.40
C ALA A 8 0.83 -14.45 32.50
N LYS A 9 -0.18 -15.30 32.71
CA LYS A 9 -1.27 -15.02 33.65
C LYS A 9 -0.77 -14.87 35.09
N ASN A 10 0.19 -15.70 35.50
CA ASN A 10 0.72 -15.69 36.87
C ASN A 10 1.91 -14.74 37.04
N ALA A 11 2.74 -14.55 36.00
CA ALA A 11 3.98 -13.80 36.13
C ALA A 11 3.86 -12.32 35.73
N PHE A 12 2.90 -11.92 34.88
CA PHE A 12 2.90 -10.58 34.26
C PHE A 12 2.97 -9.42 35.27
N ARG A 13 2.28 -9.53 36.41
CA ARG A 13 2.31 -8.51 37.47
C ARG A 13 3.72 -8.19 37.97
N GLN A 14 4.63 -9.17 37.98
CA GLN A 14 6.03 -8.99 38.41
C GLN A 14 6.84 -8.17 37.40
N PHE A 15 6.43 -8.17 36.13
CA PHE A 15 7.10 -7.46 35.04
C PHE A 15 6.40 -6.16 34.62
N ALA A 16 5.26 -5.81 35.23
CA ALA A 16 4.43 -4.68 34.83
C ALA A 16 5.22 -3.36 34.73
N ASP A 17 6.03 -3.03 35.74
CA ASP A 17 6.83 -1.81 35.76
C ASP A 17 7.93 -1.78 34.68
N GLU A 18 8.56 -2.93 34.39
CA GLU A 18 9.56 -3.01 33.32
C GLU A 18 8.90 -2.97 31.93
N TRP A 19 7.74 -3.61 31.80
CA TRP A 19 6.90 -3.59 30.59
C TRP A 19 6.45 -2.17 30.26
N ASP A 20 5.94 -1.42 31.24
CA ASP A 20 5.48 -0.04 31.02
C ASP A 20 6.63 0.92 30.73
N ARG A 21 7.82 0.69 31.31
CA ARG A 21 9.04 1.42 30.93
C ARG A 21 9.44 1.14 29.49
N LEU A 22 9.31 -0.10 29.03
CA LEU A 22 9.57 -0.46 27.63
C LEU A 22 8.54 0.18 26.68
N ASN A 23 7.25 0.10 27.01
CA ASN A 23 6.17 0.76 26.27
C ASN A 23 6.36 2.29 26.20
N ALA A 24 6.78 2.92 27.30
CA ALA A 24 7.11 4.35 27.34
C ALA A 24 8.23 4.70 26.36
N ARG A 25 9.30 3.91 26.36
CA ARG A 25 10.48 4.14 25.52
C ARG A 25 10.21 3.91 24.04
N LEU A 26 9.43 2.89 23.70
CA LEU A 26 9.15 2.51 22.32
C LEU A 26 7.99 3.28 21.70
N TYR A 27 6.88 3.39 22.44
CA TYR A 27 5.58 3.76 21.90
C TYR A 27 4.86 4.82 22.73
N ASP A 28 5.61 5.60 23.51
CA ASP A 28 5.09 6.77 24.23
C ASP A 28 3.91 6.40 25.14
N ARG A 29 4.04 5.28 25.86
CA ARG A 29 3.03 4.74 26.79
C ARG A 29 1.69 4.50 26.10
N HIS A 30 1.70 3.77 24.99
CA HIS A 30 0.47 3.49 24.23
C HIS A 30 -0.57 2.80 25.13
N PRO A 31 -1.81 3.32 25.28
CA PRO A 31 -2.75 2.83 26.31
C PRO A 31 -3.17 1.37 26.17
N PHE A 32 -3.26 0.83 24.94
CA PHE A 32 -3.53 -0.61 24.77
C PHE A 32 -2.36 -1.53 25.10
N PHE A 33 -1.15 -0.98 25.21
CA PHE A 33 0.05 -1.75 25.54
C PHE A 33 0.47 -1.52 26.98
N ASP A 34 -0.30 -0.76 27.75
CA ASP A 34 -0.04 -0.47 29.16
C ASP A 34 -0.43 -1.67 30.03
N SER A 35 0.32 -1.93 31.09
CA SER A 35 0.06 -3.03 32.03
C SER A 35 -1.36 -2.98 32.61
N ARG A 36 -1.90 -1.77 32.85
CA ARG A 36 -3.27 -1.55 33.34
C ARG A 36 -4.35 -2.03 32.35
N PHE A 37 -3.98 -2.22 31.08
CA PHE A 37 -4.85 -2.81 30.06
C PHE A 37 -4.53 -4.31 29.85
N ILE A 38 -3.24 -4.66 29.74
CA ILE A 38 -2.79 -6.03 29.43
C ILE A 38 -3.09 -7.00 30.57
N GLU A 39 -2.92 -6.60 31.82
CA GLU A 39 -3.15 -7.49 32.96
C GLU A 39 -4.63 -7.88 33.11
N PRO A 40 -5.62 -6.95 33.14
CA PRO A 40 -7.04 -7.34 33.11
C PRO A 40 -7.38 -8.17 31.87
N LEU A 41 -6.71 -7.95 30.74
CA LEU A 41 -6.95 -8.72 29.54
C LEU A 41 -6.57 -10.20 29.72
N LEU A 42 -5.44 -10.48 30.36
CA LEU A 42 -5.01 -11.84 30.73
C LEU A 42 -5.93 -12.45 31.80
N ASP A 43 -6.33 -11.65 32.80
CA ASP A 43 -7.18 -12.15 33.89
C ASP A 43 -8.57 -12.58 33.40
N HIS A 44 -9.21 -11.76 32.55
CA HIS A 44 -10.58 -11.99 32.06
C HIS A 44 -10.67 -12.89 30.82
N PHE A 45 -9.65 -12.88 29.95
CA PHE A 45 -9.71 -13.60 28.66
C PHE A 45 -8.56 -14.57 28.42
N GLY A 46 -7.57 -14.61 29.31
CA GLY A 46 -6.48 -15.57 29.22
C GLY A 46 -6.89 -16.95 29.73
N ASP A 47 -6.53 -18.00 28.99
CA ASP A 47 -6.83 -19.40 29.32
C ASP A 47 -5.69 -20.10 30.08
N GLY A 48 -4.57 -19.42 30.31
CA GLY A 48 -3.36 -19.95 30.96
C GLY A 48 -2.38 -20.58 29.97
N GLY A 49 -2.70 -20.62 28.68
CA GLY A 49 -1.78 -21.04 27.62
C GLY A 49 -0.85 -19.92 27.14
N GLU A 50 -1.02 -18.70 27.66
CA GLU A 50 -0.24 -17.53 27.29
C GLU A 50 1.17 -17.57 27.90
N GLN A 51 2.18 -17.31 27.06
CA GLN A 51 3.58 -17.25 27.44
C GLN A 51 4.08 -15.81 27.32
N LEU A 52 4.52 -15.24 28.44
CA LEU A 52 5.20 -13.95 28.50
C LEU A 52 6.67 -14.15 28.14
N CYS A 53 7.07 -13.59 27.00
CA CYS A 53 8.45 -13.64 26.51
C CYS A 53 9.13 -12.32 26.84
N ILE A 54 10.20 -12.35 27.64
CA ILE A 54 11.01 -11.19 28.01
C ILE A 54 12.43 -11.36 27.49
N HIS A 55 12.93 -10.41 26.71
CA HIS A 55 14.31 -10.38 26.28
C HIS A 55 15.12 -9.42 27.13
N ARG A 56 16.14 -9.93 27.84
CA ARG A 56 17.01 -9.13 28.72
C ARG A 56 18.38 -8.88 28.12
N THR A 57 18.82 -7.63 28.24
CA THR A 57 20.19 -7.19 28.04
C THR A 57 20.79 -6.63 29.34
N GLU A 58 22.07 -6.28 29.35
CA GLU A 58 22.77 -5.64 30.47
C GLU A 58 22.19 -4.25 30.74
N ALA A 59 21.63 -3.61 29.71
CA ALA A 59 20.92 -2.34 29.80
C ALA A 59 19.45 -2.47 30.24
N GLY A 60 18.96 -3.69 30.52
CA GLY A 60 17.57 -3.97 30.89
C GLY A 60 16.78 -4.70 29.81
N ILE A 61 15.45 -4.66 29.89
CA ILE A 61 14.57 -5.32 28.91
C ILE A 61 14.64 -4.60 27.56
N SER A 62 14.94 -5.35 26.50
CA SER A 62 14.98 -4.85 25.12
C SER A 62 13.86 -5.42 24.24
N GLY A 63 13.07 -6.34 24.77
CA GLY A 63 11.92 -6.91 24.07
C GLY A 63 10.94 -7.60 24.99
N ALA A 64 9.64 -7.48 24.71
CA ALA A 64 8.57 -8.15 25.42
C ALA A 64 7.38 -8.43 24.48
N LEU A 65 6.84 -9.64 24.53
CA LEU A 65 5.60 -10.01 23.86
C LEU A 65 4.91 -11.17 24.57
N ILE A 66 3.60 -11.31 24.36
CA ILE A 66 2.82 -12.43 24.88
C ILE A 66 2.39 -13.30 23.71
N VAL A 67 2.72 -14.59 23.74
CA VAL A 67 2.40 -15.55 22.67
C VAL A 67 1.65 -16.75 23.19
N CYS A 68 0.83 -17.36 22.35
CA CYS A 68 0.05 -18.55 22.62
C CYS A 68 0.50 -19.67 21.67
N SER A 69 0.54 -20.91 22.18
CA SER A 69 0.80 -22.08 21.34
C SER A 69 -0.45 -22.43 20.51
N GLY A 70 -0.29 -22.49 19.19
CA GLY A 70 -1.30 -22.98 18.26
C GLY A 70 -1.17 -24.46 17.93
N GLY A 71 -0.33 -25.20 18.67
CA GLY A 71 0.01 -26.60 18.41
C GLY A 71 0.98 -26.81 17.23
N PHE A 72 1.59 -28.00 17.17
CA PHE A 72 2.56 -28.39 16.13
C PHE A 72 3.70 -27.37 15.91
N GLY A 73 4.18 -26.69 16.95
CA GLY A 73 5.25 -25.69 16.83
C GLY A 73 4.84 -24.35 16.20
N ARG A 74 3.53 -24.10 16.08
CA ARG A 74 2.99 -22.79 15.69
C ARG A 74 2.75 -21.94 16.93
N TRP A 75 3.05 -20.66 16.82
CA TRP A 75 2.83 -19.67 17.85
C TRP A 75 2.10 -18.47 17.27
N SER A 76 1.41 -17.72 18.12
CA SER A 76 0.81 -16.44 17.74
C SER A 76 0.72 -15.48 18.90
N SER A 77 0.75 -14.17 18.64
CA SER A 77 0.54 -13.17 19.68
C SER A 77 -0.83 -13.34 20.35
N PHE A 78 -0.89 -13.15 21.67
CA PHE A 78 -2.14 -13.17 22.42
C PHE A 78 -3.09 -12.07 21.92
N ARG A 79 -4.28 -12.48 21.45
CA ARG A 79 -5.28 -11.58 20.90
C ARG A 79 -6.71 -12.08 21.16
N PRO A 80 -7.29 -11.76 22.31
CA PRO A 80 -8.73 -11.89 22.50
C PRO A 80 -9.49 -10.83 21.68
N ALA A 81 -10.80 -11.01 21.53
CA ALA A 81 -11.64 -10.17 20.66
C ALA A 81 -11.70 -8.68 21.08
N GLN A 82 -11.35 -8.38 22.33
CA GLN A 82 -11.31 -7.05 22.94
C GLN A 82 -10.05 -6.26 22.53
N VAL A 83 -9.00 -6.95 22.04
CA VAL A 83 -7.78 -6.32 21.54
C VAL A 83 -7.96 -5.94 20.08
N GLN A 84 -7.94 -4.63 19.84
CA GLN A 84 -8.03 -4.07 18.50
C GLN A 84 -6.66 -3.90 17.84
N THR A 85 -5.58 -3.74 18.63
CA THR A 85 -4.19 -3.77 18.15
C THR A 85 -3.27 -4.52 19.10
N GLY A 86 -2.39 -5.36 18.56
CA GLY A 86 -1.51 -6.24 19.35
C GLY A 86 -0.25 -5.55 19.87
N ALA A 87 0.13 -5.84 21.12
CA ALA A 87 1.34 -5.32 21.74
C ALA A 87 2.57 -6.13 21.28
N VAL A 88 3.47 -5.48 20.51
CA VAL A 88 4.75 -6.05 20.07
C VAL A 88 5.86 -5.08 20.51
N LEU A 89 6.38 -5.24 21.73
CA LEU A 89 7.36 -4.32 22.29
C LEU A 89 8.77 -4.83 21.98
N LEU A 90 9.37 -4.43 20.86
CA LEU A 90 10.73 -4.87 20.49
C LEU A 90 11.58 -3.67 20.10
N ASP A 91 12.80 -3.59 20.63
CA ASP A 91 13.79 -2.62 20.17
C ASP A 91 14.23 -2.85 18.73
N ASP A 92 14.39 -4.13 18.37
CA ASP A 92 14.79 -4.57 17.04
C ASP A 92 14.00 -5.84 16.67
N ALA A 93 13.51 -5.90 15.43
CA ALA A 93 12.82 -7.07 14.90
C ALA A 93 13.73 -8.31 14.87
N CYS A 94 15.05 -8.14 14.73
CA CYS A 94 16.04 -9.23 14.72
C CYS A 94 16.08 -10.04 16.03
N LEU A 95 15.55 -9.50 17.15
CA LEU A 95 15.40 -10.26 18.39
C LEU A 95 14.52 -11.52 18.21
N LEU A 96 13.62 -11.50 17.22
CA LEU A 96 12.78 -12.65 16.89
C LEU A 96 13.59 -13.84 16.34
N GLU A 97 14.82 -13.64 15.85
CA GLU A 97 15.69 -14.74 15.37
C GLU A 97 16.10 -15.70 16.49
N THR A 98 16.27 -15.19 17.71
CA THR A 98 16.66 -16.00 18.87
C THR A 98 15.47 -16.50 19.68
N LEU A 99 14.28 -15.90 19.50
CA LEU A 99 13.07 -16.28 20.22
C LEU A 99 12.65 -17.74 19.93
N TRP A 100 12.85 -18.21 18.69
CA TRP A 100 12.51 -19.58 18.29
C TRP A 100 13.20 -20.68 19.10
N THR A 101 14.38 -20.37 19.65
CA THR A 101 15.18 -21.29 20.45
C THR A 101 14.73 -21.29 21.91
N ALA A 102 14.13 -20.19 22.36
CA ALA A 102 13.61 -20.04 23.71
C ALA A 102 12.18 -20.56 23.86
N LEU A 103 11.36 -20.47 22.81
CA LEU A 103 9.98 -20.97 22.85
C LEU A 103 9.94 -22.49 23.04
N PRO A 104 8.98 -23.02 23.83
CA PRO A 104 8.81 -24.45 24.02
C PRO A 104 8.59 -25.23 22.71
N GLY A 105 9.28 -26.37 22.58
CA GLY A 105 9.15 -27.27 21.43
C GLY A 105 9.81 -26.76 20.14
N LEU A 106 9.51 -27.41 19.01
CA LEU A 106 10.08 -27.04 17.72
C LEU A 106 9.27 -25.90 17.07
N ALA A 107 9.45 -24.68 17.57
CA ALA A 107 8.81 -23.49 17.00
C ALA A 107 9.32 -23.22 15.57
N TRP A 108 8.41 -23.13 14.60
CA TRP A 108 8.75 -22.84 13.20
C TRP A 108 7.99 -21.65 12.59
N THR A 109 6.94 -21.16 13.25
CA THR A 109 6.25 -19.92 12.86
C THR A 109 5.58 -19.20 14.04
N ILE A 110 5.55 -17.86 13.96
CA ILE A 110 4.91 -16.94 14.89
C ILE A 110 4.02 -16.01 14.05
N GLU A 111 2.74 -15.92 14.40
CA GLU A 111 1.82 -14.95 13.81
C GLU A 111 1.58 -13.79 14.78
N LEU A 112 1.95 -12.57 14.39
CA LEU A 112 1.61 -11.37 15.13
C LEU A 112 0.31 -10.82 14.57
N TYR A 113 -0.72 -10.72 15.39
CA TYR A 113 -2.06 -10.30 14.96
C TYR A 113 -2.31 -8.83 15.24
N ALA A 114 -3.13 -8.20 14.39
CA ALA A 114 -3.65 -6.85 14.57
C ALA A 114 -2.58 -5.79 14.82
N VAL A 115 -1.40 -5.91 14.23
CA VAL A 115 -0.31 -5.00 14.52
C VAL A 115 -0.50 -3.69 13.79
N ASP A 116 -0.45 -2.59 14.52
CA ASP A 116 -0.39 -1.27 13.90
C ASP A 116 1.03 -0.99 13.43
N PRO A 117 1.27 -0.76 12.12
CA PRO A 117 2.61 -0.55 11.58
C PRO A 117 3.31 0.70 12.13
N ARG A 118 2.58 1.62 12.79
CA ARG A 118 3.17 2.78 13.47
C ARG A 118 3.82 2.42 14.81
N TYR A 119 3.46 1.27 15.38
CA TYR A 119 3.94 0.77 16.67
C TYR A 119 4.57 -0.61 16.49
N LEU A 120 5.52 -0.69 15.56
CA LEU A 120 6.23 -1.89 15.15
C LEU A 120 7.73 -1.55 15.03
N PRO A 121 8.68 -2.43 15.42
CA PRO A 121 10.09 -2.23 15.08
C PRO A 121 10.31 -2.22 13.56
N ASP A 122 11.47 -1.75 13.10
CA ASP A 122 11.83 -1.85 11.69
C ASP A 122 12.12 -3.32 11.31
N PHE A 123 11.19 -3.92 10.57
CA PHE A 123 11.34 -5.27 10.08
C PHE A 123 12.27 -5.38 8.85
N SER A 124 12.74 -4.28 8.25
CA SER A 124 13.58 -4.33 7.03
C SER A 124 14.85 -5.16 7.21
N ARG A 125 15.41 -5.17 8.44
CA ARG A 125 16.64 -5.89 8.80
C ARG A 125 16.45 -7.37 9.09
N LEU A 126 15.21 -7.81 9.36
CA LEU A 126 14.92 -9.20 9.71
C LEU A 126 15.08 -10.12 8.47
N PRO A 127 16.05 -11.06 8.45
CA PRO A 127 16.32 -11.93 7.30
C PRO A 127 15.27 -13.05 7.14
N LEU A 128 14.36 -13.20 8.10
CA LEU A 128 13.36 -14.25 8.11
C LEU A 128 12.22 -13.99 7.09
N PRO A 129 11.75 -15.03 6.39
CA PRO A 129 10.59 -14.91 5.51
C PRO A 129 9.35 -14.50 6.30
N ARG A 130 8.55 -13.62 5.69
CA ARG A 130 7.31 -13.12 6.28
C ARG A 130 6.16 -13.02 5.28
N ILE A 131 4.96 -13.27 5.77
CA ILE A 131 3.70 -12.99 5.09
C ILE A 131 2.99 -11.90 5.89
N VAL A 132 2.74 -10.76 5.26
CA VAL A 132 2.00 -9.65 5.86
C VAL A 132 0.63 -9.61 5.20
N LEU A 133 -0.42 -9.71 6.00
CA LEU A 133 -1.81 -9.66 5.57
C LEU A 133 -2.47 -8.45 6.21
N ALA A 134 -3.10 -7.59 5.42
CA ALA A 134 -3.91 -6.54 5.98
C ALA A 134 -5.15 -7.15 6.68
N GLN A 135 -5.41 -6.72 7.91
CA GLN A 135 -6.44 -7.29 8.76
C GLN A 135 -7.66 -6.38 8.85
N ALA A 136 -7.46 -5.12 9.21
CA ALA A 136 -8.50 -4.16 9.47
C ALA A 136 -7.97 -2.75 9.19
N ARG A 137 -8.82 -1.85 8.70
CA ARG A 137 -8.47 -0.45 8.50
C ARG A 137 -9.00 0.34 9.69
N THR A 138 -8.13 1.00 10.44
CA THR A 138 -8.50 1.96 11.47
C THR A 138 -8.45 3.39 10.92
N ILE A 139 -9.07 4.31 11.64
CA ILE A 139 -9.04 5.75 11.40
C ILE A 139 -8.71 6.48 12.68
N GLY A 140 -8.22 7.71 12.54
CA GLY A 140 -8.03 8.60 13.65
C GLY A 140 -8.09 10.07 13.25
N ILE A 141 -8.03 10.92 14.27
CA ILE A 141 -7.94 12.36 14.15
C ILE A 141 -6.60 12.77 14.74
N ARG A 142 -5.77 13.41 13.94
CA ARG A 142 -4.51 13.99 14.34
C ARG A 142 -4.62 15.51 14.29
N GLN A 143 -4.16 16.16 15.35
CA GLN A 143 -4.08 17.60 15.45
C GLN A 143 -2.79 18.07 14.74
N GLU A 144 -2.80 18.11 13.40
CA GLU A 144 -1.65 18.59 12.61
C GLU A 144 -1.65 20.13 12.43
N ASN A 145 -2.82 20.78 12.54
CA ASN A 145 -3.01 22.23 12.46
C ASN A 145 -3.87 22.71 13.65
N HIS A 146 -3.49 23.82 14.29
CA HIS A 146 -4.02 24.23 15.61
C HIS A 146 -5.51 24.64 15.62
N ASP A 147 -6.13 24.36 16.76
CA ASP A 147 -7.53 24.59 17.17
C ASP A 147 -8.62 23.71 16.52
N PHE A 148 -9.71 23.54 17.27
CA PHE A 148 -10.87 22.75 16.83
C PHE A 148 -11.58 23.35 15.61
N ARG A 149 -11.54 24.68 15.47
CA ARG A 149 -12.25 25.40 14.40
C ARG A 149 -11.66 25.06 13.04
N SER A 150 -10.34 25.04 12.94
CA SER A 150 -9.61 24.68 11.72
C SER A 150 -9.91 23.24 11.31
N TYR A 151 -9.78 22.29 12.26
CA TYR A 151 -10.16 20.90 12.04
C TYR A 151 -11.60 20.75 11.52
N TRP A 152 -12.56 21.45 12.15
CA TRP A 152 -13.97 21.35 11.80
C TRP A 152 -14.27 21.91 10.41
N GLN A 153 -13.62 23.01 10.02
CA GLN A 153 -13.82 23.64 8.71
C GLN A 153 -13.43 22.75 7.53
N GLU A 154 -12.40 21.91 7.71
CA GLU A 154 -11.93 20.95 6.71
C GLU A 154 -12.86 19.74 6.54
N ARG A 155 -13.78 19.50 7.49
CA ARG A 155 -14.69 18.35 7.41
C ARG A 155 -15.70 18.53 6.26
N PRO A 156 -16.27 17.45 5.70
CA PRO A 156 -17.27 17.55 4.64
C PRO A 156 -18.45 18.48 5.01
N LYS A 157 -18.84 19.41 4.13
CA LYS A 157 -19.95 20.35 4.37
C LYS A 157 -21.26 19.66 4.73
N LYS A 158 -21.48 18.45 4.19
CA LYS A 158 -22.63 17.61 4.53
C LYS A 158 -22.62 17.15 5.99
N LEU A 159 -21.47 16.74 6.53
CA LEU A 159 -21.32 16.40 7.95
C LEU A 159 -21.61 17.63 8.82
N GLN A 160 -21.02 18.77 8.49
CA GLN A 160 -21.22 20.03 9.22
C GLN A 160 -22.71 20.42 9.27
N GLY A 161 -23.39 20.45 8.12
CA GLY A 161 -24.81 20.80 8.04
C GLY A 161 -25.73 19.79 8.73
N ASN A 162 -25.43 18.49 8.65
CA ASN A 162 -26.18 17.46 9.36
C ASN A 162 -26.11 17.65 10.88
N LEU A 163 -24.92 17.92 11.40
CA LEU A 163 -24.72 18.16 12.85
C LEU A 163 -25.44 19.40 13.34
N ALA A 164 -25.34 20.53 12.61
CA ALA A 164 -26.08 21.73 12.95
C ALA A 164 -27.59 21.47 13.00
N ARG A 165 -28.12 20.70 12.05
CA ARG A 165 -29.54 20.28 12.03
C ARG A 165 -29.89 19.41 13.24
N TYR A 166 -29.05 18.45 13.61
CA TYR A 166 -29.31 17.55 14.74
C TYR A 166 -29.27 18.29 16.09
N PHE A 167 -28.29 19.17 16.31
CA PHE A 167 -28.26 20.02 17.51
C PHE A 167 -29.50 20.91 17.61
N ARG A 168 -29.91 21.55 16.51
CA ARG A 168 -31.14 22.37 16.48
C ARG A 168 -32.37 21.54 16.79
N ARG A 169 -32.50 20.36 16.16
CA ARG A 169 -33.63 19.45 16.37
C ARG A 169 -33.73 19.01 17.83
N ALA A 170 -32.62 18.57 18.42
CA ALA A 170 -32.57 18.17 19.83
C ALA A 170 -33.02 19.32 20.74
N LYS A 171 -32.49 20.54 20.49
CA LYS A 171 -32.85 21.76 21.23
C LYS A 171 -34.33 22.09 21.17
N THR A 172 -34.97 21.95 20.00
CA THR A 172 -36.38 22.32 19.80
C THR A 172 -37.35 21.26 20.30
N GLU A 173 -37.05 19.97 20.13
CA GLU A 173 -38.00 18.89 20.43
C GLU A 173 -37.89 18.30 21.84
N ILE A 174 -36.68 18.23 22.41
CA ILE A 174 -36.42 17.53 23.69
C ILE A 174 -35.79 18.45 24.75
N GLY A 175 -35.12 19.53 24.33
CA GLY A 175 -34.49 20.50 25.21
C GLY A 175 -32.96 20.56 25.05
N SER A 176 -32.25 21.08 26.04
CA SER A 176 -30.80 21.26 25.96
C SER A 176 -30.06 19.91 25.86
N ALA A 177 -29.01 19.89 25.04
CA ALA A 177 -28.06 18.79 24.98
C ALA A 177 -26.94 19.03 25.99
N GLY A 178 -26.96 18.29 27.11
CA GLY A 178 -25.94 18.35 28.15
C GLY A 178 -24.85 17.30 27.92
N LEU A 179 -23.59 17.69 28.12
CA LEU A 179 -22.47 16.75 28.19
C LEU A 179 -22.11 16.55 29.66
N ALA A 180 -22.06 15.30 30.11
CA ALA A 180 -21.47 14.92 31.38
C ALA A 180 -20.19 14.11 31.11
N THR A 181 -19.11 14.47 31.80
CA THR A 181 -17.81 13.79 31.69
C THR A 181 -17.43 13.28 33.07
N PHE A 182 -17.28 11.96 33.18
CA PHE A 182 -16.90 11.28 34.42
C PHE A 182 -15.46 10.81 34.30
N VAL A 183 -14.60 11.25 35.22
CA VAL A 183 -13.15 10.95 35.21
C VAL A 183 -12.68 10.27 36.49
N GLU A 184 -13.47 10.30 37.56
CA GLU A 184 -13.09 9.75 38.86
C GLU A 184 -13.30 8.24 38.90
N ALA A 185 -12.38 7.53 39.56
CA ALA A 185 -12.41 6.06 39.63
C ALA A 185 -13.66 5.52 40.33
N ALA A 186 -14.25 6.30 41.24
CA ALA A 186 -15.49 5.97 41.95
C ALA A 186 -16.74 5.99 41.04
N ASP A 187 -16.71 6.76 39.95
CA ASP A 187 -17.86 6.89 39.03
C ASP A 187 -17.91 5.76 37.99
N MET A 188 -16.79 5.09 37.74
CA MET A 188 -16.63 4.17 36.59
C MET A 188 -17.60 2.98 36.64
N GLU A 189 -17.88 2.44 37.83
CA GLU A 189 -18.83 1.34 38.00
C GLU A 189 -20.27 1.76 37.61
N ALA A 190 -20.73 2.91 38.11
CA ALA A 190 -22.05 3.44 37.78
C ALA A 190 -22.15 3.78 36.29
N CYS A 191 -21.10 4.34 35.70
CA CYS A 191 -21.03 4.67 34.27
C CYS A 191 -21.11 3.42 33.38
N ILE A 192 -20.37 2.35 33.73
CA ILE A 192 -20.46 1.07 33.01
C ILE A 192 -21.85 0.46 33.14
N GLY A 193 -22.50 0.58 34.30
CA GLY A 193 -23.87 0.14 34.47
C GLY A 193 -24.86 0.84 33.53
N ARG A 194 -24.77 2.17 33.42
CA ARG A 194 -25.58 2.96 32.47
C ARG A 194 -25.26 2.63 31.01
N TYR A 195 -23.97 2.48 30.68
CA TYR A 195 -23.54 2.07 29.35
C TYR A 195 -24.15 0.71 28.95
N GLY A 196 -24.09 -0.28 29.85
CA GLY A 196 -24.63 -1.62 29.61
C GLY A 196 -26.15 -1.63 29.42
N ALA A 197 -26.88 -0.79 30.16
CA ALA A 197 -28.31 -0.60 29.98
C ALA A 197 -28.64 -0.07 28.57
N LEU A 198 -27.90 0.93 28.09
CA LEU A 198 -28.05 1.45 26.72
C LEU A 198 -27.74 0.38 25.65
N GLU A 199 -26.67 -0.39 25.83
CA GLU A 199 -26.28 -1.40 24.83
C GLU A 199 -27.29 -2.57 24.76
N THR A 200 -27.88 -2.93 25.91
CA THR A 200 -28.92 -3.98 25.99
C THR A 200 -30.23 -3.54 25.34
N ALA A 201 -30.61 -2.26 25.50
CA ALA A 201 -31.83 -1.70 24.92
C ALA A 201 -31.76 -1.46 23.39
N GLY A 202 -30.57 -1.50 22.77
CA GLY A 202 -30.37 -1.26 21.34
C GLY A 202 -30.06 -2.49 20.48
N TRP A 203 -29.68 -2.27 19.21
CA TRP A 203 -29.45 -3.26 18.14
C TRP A 203 -28.48 -4.41 18.45
N LYS A 204 -27.71 -4.33 19.54
CA LYS A 204 -26.74 -5.35 19.95
C LYS A 204 -27.27 -6.34 20.99
N GLY A 205 -28.39 -6.04 21.66
CA GLY A 205 -29.05 -6.95 22.60
C GLY A 205 -29.51 -8.27 21.95
N GLN A 206 -29.91 -8.22 20.66
CA GLN A 206 -30.41 -9.39 19.92
C GLN A 206 -29.34 -10.44 19.57
N ARG A 207 -28.04 -10.14 19.71
CA ARG A 207 -26.93 -11.05 19.37
C ARG A 207 -26.17 -11.61 20.58
N GLY A 208 -26.59 -11.30 21.80
CA GLY A 208 -25.97 -11.81 23.03
C GLY A 208 -24.55 -11.29 23.32
N THR A 209 -24.13 -10.19 22.68
CA THR A 209 -22.78 -9.58 22.84
C THR A 209 -22.82 -8.27 23.63
N ALA A 210 -23.90 -7.99 24.36
CA ALA A 210 -24.03 -6.76 25.13
C ALA A 210 -23.13 -6.81 26.37
N ILE A 211 -22.51 -5.67 26.70
CA ILE A 211 -21.74 -5.48 27.93
C ILE A 211 -22.76 -5.37 29.08
N SER A 212 -23.16 -6.50 29.66
CA SER A 212 -23.85 -6.49 30.96
C SER A 212 -22.81 -6.41 32.08
N ILE A 213 -23.16 -5.77 33.20
CA ILE A 213 -22.28 -5.61 34.37
C ILE A 213 -21.73 -6.96 34.85
N GLY A 214 -22.52 -8.04 34.74
CA GLY A 214 -22.12 -9.39 35.11
C GLY A 214 -21.43 -10.21 34.01
N SER A 215 -21.26 -9.67 32.80
CA SER A 215 -20.53 -10.35 31.73
C SER A 215 -19.01 -10.23 31.94
N PRO A 216 -18.19 -11.20 31.47
CA PRO A 216 -16.73 -11.06 31.46
C PRO A 216 -16.26 -9.76 30.77
N GLN A 217 -16.97 -9.32 29.73
CA GLN A 217 -16.65 -8.08 29.04
C GLN A 217 -16.96 -6.82 29.87
N GLY A 218 -18.07 -6.80 30.61
CA GLY A 218 -18.40 -5.72 31.54
C GLY A 218 -17.41 -5.61 32.69
N SER A 219 -17.04 -6.76 33.27
CA SER A 219 -16.04 -6.82 34.34
C SER A 219 -14.68 -6.28 33.87
N PHE A 220 -14.24 -6.69 32.67
CA PHE A 220 -13.03 -6.17 32.03
C PHE A 220 -13.09 -4.64 31.83
N TYR A 221 -14.14 -4.11 31.21
CA TYR A 221 -14.22 -2.66 30.96
C TYR A 221 -14.33 -1.83 32.25
N ARG A 222 -15.03 -2.34 33.26
CA ARG A 222 -15.08 -1.71 34.60
C ARG A 222 -13.69 -1.62 35.20
N GLU A 223 -12.94 -2.72 35.17
CA GLU A 223 -11.61 -2.79 35.76
C GLU A 223 -10.61 -1.88 35.04
N ILE A 224 -10.54 -1.90 33.71
CA ILE A 224 -9.59 -1.05 32.99
C ILE A 224 -9.92 0.44 33.19
N LEU A 225 -11.19 0.83 33.16
CA LEU A 225 -11.56 2.23 33.36
C LEU A 225 -11.25 2.68 34.78
N HIS A 226 -11.51 1.84 35.78
CA HIS A 226 -11.13 2.12 37.17
C HIS A 226 -9.61 2.31 37.29
N ARG A 227 -8.79 1.38 36.77
CA ARG A 227 -7.32 1.44 36.83
C ARG A 227 -6.75 2.69 36.14
N PHE A 228 -7.27 3.06 34.97
CA PHE A 228 -6.83 4.26 34.26
C PHE A 228 -7.37 5.57 34.88
N ALA A 229 -8.54 5.53 35.51
CA ALA A 229 -9.12 6.70 36.19
C ALA A 229 -8.30 7.12 37.42
N LEU A 230 -7.66 6.17 38.12
CA LEU A 230 -6.74 6.46 39.24
C LEU A 230 -5.57 7.38 38.85
N SER A 231 -5.26 7.50 37.57
CA SER A 231 -4.26 8.42 37.04
C SER A 231 -4.85 9.45 36.06
N HIS A 232 -6.16 9.72 36.13
CA HIS A 232 -6.90 10.65 35.25
C HIS A 232 -6.74 10.37 33.75
N GLN A 233 -6.59 9.09 33.39
CA GLN A 233 -6.34 8.62 32.02
C GLN A 233 -7.51 7.78 31.47
N ALA A 234 -8.67 7.82 32.13
CA ALA A 234 -9.93 7.30 31.62
C ALA A 234 -11.01 8.37 31.75
N ALA A 235 -11.98 8.32 30.83
CA ALA A 235 -13.20 9.09 30.96
C ALA A 235 -14.40 8.36 30.36
N VAL A 236 -15.58 8.63 30.91
CA VAL A 236 -16.86 8.27 30.29
C VAL A 236 -17.59 9.55 29.91
N TYR A 237 -17.87 9.67 28.62
CA TYR A 237 -18.61 10.79 28.04
C TYR A 237 -20.07 10.40 27.86
N GLU A 238 -20.98 11.16 28.46
CA GLU A 238 -22.42 10.94 28.39
C GLU A 238 -23.15 12.16 27.83
N LEU A 239 -23.87 11.94 26.73
CA LEU A 239 -24.76 12.96 26.17
C LEU A 239 -26.17 12.76 26.71
N HIS A 240 -26.69 13.79 27.37
CA HIS A 240 -28.07 13.85 27.83
C HIS A 240 -28.89 14.76 26.91
N LEU A 241 -30.05 14.28 26.47
CA LEU A 241 -31.05 15.09 25.77
C LEU A 241 -32.26 15.23 26.68
N GLY A 242 -32.44 16.41 27.28
CA GLY A 242 -33.40 16.58 28.38
C GLY A 242 -33.02 15.69 29.57
N ALA A 243 -33.97 14.88 30.05
CA ALA A 243 -33.75 13.94 31.15
C ALA A 243 -33.19 12.57 30.71
N HIS A 244 -33.03 12.33 29.40
CA HIS A 244 -32.65 11.03 28.87
C HIS A 244 -31.15 10.95 28.58
N LEU A 245 -30.51 9.89 29.08
CA LEU A 245 -29.16 9.51 28.65
C LEU A 245 -29.24 9.00 27.21
N ALA A 246 -28.80 9.80 26.26
CA ALA A 246 -28.97 9.52 24.83
C ALA A 246 -27.77 8.76 24.23
N SER A 247 -26.57 8.98 24.73
CA SER A 247 -25.38 8.23 24.29
C SER A 247 -24.29 8.22 25.35
N SER A 248 -23.54 7.12 25.43
CA SER A 248 -22.38 6.97 26.31
C SER A 248 -21.18 6.43 25.51
N ARG A 249 -19.98 6.95 25.82
CA ARG A 249 -18.72 6.54 25.20
C ARG A 249 -17.62 6.38 26.24
N LEU A 250 -16.95 5.23 26.17
CA LEU A 250 -15.83 4.87 27.04
C LEU A 250 -14.51 5.21 26.34
N VAL A 251 -13.60 5.89 27.04
CA VAL A 251 -12.27 6.22 26.53
C VAL A 251 -11.17 5.91 27.55
N ILE A 252 -10.00 5.58 27.04
CA ILE A 252 -8.73 5.58 27.81
C ILE A 252 -7.71 6.41 27.05
N ALA A 253 -6.71 6.94 27.74
CA ALA A 253 -5.75 7.85 27.15
C ALA A 253 -4.38 7.76 27.81
N ASN A 254 -3.37 8.31 27.14
CA ASN A 254 -2.18 8.85 27.78
C ASN A 254 -2.17 10.38 27.57
N ASP A 255 -1.02 11.04 27.70
CA ASP A 255 -0.94 12.50 27.55
C ASP A 255 -1.19 12.97 26.10
N HIS A 256 -0.88 12.13 25.11
CA HIS A 256 -0.84 12.48 23.69
C HIS A 256 -1.89 11.76 22.83
N LEU A 257 -2.36 10.58 23.24
CA LEU A 257 -3.24 9.69 22.52
C LEU A 257 -4.47 9.35 23.36
N LEU A 258 -5.67 9.58 22.81
CA LEU A 258 -6.93 9.08 23.34
C LEU A 258 -7.45 7.96 22.44
N ILE A 259 -7.91 6.87 23.05
CA ILE A 259 -8.51 5.73 22.36
C ILE A 259 -9.99 5.65 22.71
N CYS A 260 -10.84 5.71 21.69
CA CYS A 260 -12.27 5.43 21.81
C CYS A 260 -12.50 3.91 21.85
N LEU A 261 -12.93 3.39 23.01
CA LEU A 261 -13.09 1.94 23.20
C LEU A 261 -14.44 1.45 22.67
N LYS A 262 -15.52 2.06 23.17
CA LYS A 262 -16.89 1.57 23.00
C LYS A 262 -17.86 2.75 22.98
N THR A 263 -18.95 2.62 22.21
CA THR A 263 -20.02 3.60 22.14
C THR A 263 -21.37 2.88 22.15
N ALA A 264 -22.31 3.40 22.92
CA ALA A 264 -23.71 2.98 22.92
C ALA A 264 -24.61 4.21 22.84
N TYR A 265 -25.81 4.04 22.32
CA TYR A 265 -26.80 5.10 22.27
C TYR A 265 -28.21 4.53 22.33
N ASP A 266 -29.15 5.33 22.81
CA ASP A 266 -30.56 4.98 22.86
C ASP A 266 -31.17 5.07 21.46
N GLU A 267 -31.66 3.94 20.95
CA GLU A 267 -32.23 3.84 19.61
C GLU A 267 -33.54 4.58 19.44
N SER A 268 -34.32 4.75 20.51
CA SER A 268 -35.53 5.58 20.47
C SER A 268 -35.21 7.03 20.10
N LEU A 269 -33.97 7.46 20.37
CA LEU A 269 -33.43 8.77 20.06
C LEU A 269 -32.56 8.79 18.78
N ALA A 270 -32.54 7.71 17.98
CA ALA A 270 -31.71 7.63 16.77
C ALA A 270 -31.95 8.78 15.78
N ARG A 271 -33.17 9.34 15.74
CA ARG A 271 -33.53 10.50 14.89
C ARG A 271 -32.73 11.77 15.20
N PHE A 272 -32.09 11.86 16.36
CA PHE A 272 -31.22 12.96 16.78
C PHE A 272 -29.73 12.66 16.54
N ALA A 273 -29.39 11.46 16.09
CA ALA A 273 -28.03 10.97 15.92
C ALA A 273 -27.12 11.20 17.15
N PRO A 274 -27.54 10.77 18.35
CA PRO A 274 -26.89 11.12 19.61
C PRO A 274 -25.41 10.71 19.68
N GLY A 275 -25.03 9.55 19.11
CA GLY A 275 -23.63 9.14 19.04
C GLY A 275 -22.72 10.07 18.20
N ARG A 276 -23.28 10.80 17.23
CA ARG A 276 -22.55 11.82 16.44
C ARG A 276 -22.43 13.14 17.20
N LEU A 277 -23.47 13.53 17.91
CA LEU A 277 -23.46 14.71 18.78
C LEU A 277 -22.44 14.55 19.91
N LEU A 278 -22.41 13.37 20.55
CA LEU A 278 -21.42 13.01 21.56
C LEU A 278 -20.00 13.03 20.99
N LEU A 279 -19.79 12.46 19.79
CA LEU A 279 -18.48 12.49 19.14
C LEU A 279 -17.99 13.92 18.87
N TYR A 280 -18.87 14.80 18.39
CA TYR A 280 -18.53 16.21 18.17
C TYR A 280 -18.04 16.87 19.46
N ARG A 281 -18.80 16.74 20.54
CA ARG A 281 -18.47 17.36 21.84
C ARG A 281 -17.19 16.79 22.44
N LEU A 282 -17.00 15.48 22.34
CA LEU A 282 -15.76 14.83 22.74
C LEU A 282 -14.57 15.40 21.97
N ILE A 283 -14.65 15.49 20.64
CA ILE A 283 -13.54 16.03 19.85
C ILE A 283 -13.28 17.50 20.21
N GLU A 284 -14.33 18.31 20.35
CA GLU A 284 -14.22 19.72 20.77
C GLU A 284 -13.48 19.86 22.11
N GLU A 285 -13.84 19.08 23.12
CA GLU A 285 -13.16 19.06 24.41
C GLU A 285 -11.70 18.58 24.30
N GLN A 286 -11.45 17.52 23.53
CA GLN A 286 -10.10 16.97 23.37
C GLN A 286 -9.15 17.90 22.58
N PHE A 287 -9.68 18.75 21.70
CA PHE A 287 -8.90 19.82 21.07
C PHE A 287 -8.62 21.00 22.01
N SER A 288 -9.35 21.12 23.12
CA SER A 288 -9.05 22.14 24.15
C SER A 288 -7.89 21.73 25.08
N MET A 289 -7.49 20.46 25.06
CA MET A 289 -6.38 19.93 25.85
C MET A 289 -5.04 20.14 25.12
N PRO A 290 -4.09 20.95 25.63
CA PRO A 290 -2.87 21.31 24.92
C PRO A 290 -1.93 20.14 24.59
N SER A 291 -1.94 19.08 25.40
CA SER A 291 -1.08 17.91 25.24
C SER A 291 -1.65 16.86 24.27
N ARG A 292 -2.96 16.89 23.98
CA ARG A 292 -3.63 15.88 23.17
C ARG A 292 -3.23 16.05 21.69
N LYS A 293 -2.66 15.01 21.09
CA LYS A 293 -2.22 15.02 19.69
C LYS A 293 -3.10 14.17 18.77
N THR A 294 -3.60 13.05 19.29
CA THR A 294 -4.29 12.05 18.48
C THR A 294 -5.51 11.47 19.20
N ILE A 295 -6.59 11.25 18.44
CA ILE A 295 -7.77 10.47 18.83
C ILE A 295 -7.85 9.26 17.89
N GLU A 296 -7.78 8.05 18.45
CA GLU A 296 -7.87 6.79 17.73
C GLU A 296 -9.22 6.11 17.95
N PHE A 297 -9.70 5.43 16.90
CA PHE A 297 -10.95 4.66 16.96
C PHE A 297 -10.74 3.15 16.96
N TYR A 298 -9.57 2.67 16.48
CA TYR A 298 -9.19 1.25 16.40
C TYR A 298 -10.32 0.29 15.96
N THR A 299 -11.15 0.73 15.02
CA THR A 299 -12.29 -0.02 14.48
C THR A 299 -12.30 0.07 12.97
N ASN A 300 -12.87 -0.94 12.30
CA ASN A 300 -13.22 -0.82 10.89
C ASN A 300 -14.25 0.31 10.72
N PRO A 301 -13.92 1.40 9.98
CA PRO A 301 -14.77 2.57 9.91
C PRO A 301 -15.95 2.34 8.96
N THR A 302 -17.12 2.71 9.41
CA THR A 302 -18.26 2.97 8.51
C THR A 302 -17.98 4.22 7.67
N SER A 303 -18.65 4.37 6.51
CA SER A 303 -18.53 5.58 5.66
C SER A 303 -18.77 6.87 6.48
N ASN A 304 -19.73 6.84 7.40
CA ASN A 304 -20.06 7.95 8.30
C ASN A 304 -18.95 8.30 9.31
N GLN A 305 -18.11 7.34 9.71
CA GLN A 305 -16.98 7.58 10.61
C GLN A 305 -15.77 8.15 9.87
N LYS A 306 -15.57 7.77 8.60
CA LYS A 306 -14.50 8.31 7.75
C LYS A 306 -14.61 9.84 7.58
N GLU A 307 -15.83 10.39 7.61
CA GLU A 307 -16.06 11.85 7.52
C GLU A 307 -15.36 12.66 8.62
N TRP A 308 -15.04 12.03 9.76
CA TRP A 308 -14.38 12.67 10.91
C TRP A 308 -12.87 12.56 10.85
N ALA A 309 -12.33 11.56 10.15
CA ALA A 309 -10.93 11.17 10.22
C ALA A 309 -10.00 12.12 9.47
N THR A 310 -8.81 12.38 10.00
CA THR A 310 -7.75 13.08 9.27
C THR A 310 -6.74 12.10 8.68
N PHE A 311 -6.69 10.86 9.19
CA PHE A 311 -5.88 9.79 8.62
C PHE A 311 -6.56 8.43 8.77
N ALA A 312 -6.03 7.45 8.04
CA ALA A 312 -6.38 6.04 8.18
C ALA A 312 -5.11 5.19 8.21
N CYS A 313 -5.15 4.08 8.95
CA CYS A 313 -4.06 3.12 9.05
C CYS A 313 -4.59 1.70 8.80
N THR A 314 -3.82 0.84 8.14
CA THR A 314 -4.19 -0.56 7.94
C THR A 314 -3.40 -1.42 8.91
N LEU A 315 -4.10 -2.04 9.86
CA LEU A 315 -3.54 -3.03 10.77
C LEU A 315 -3.17 -4.30 10.02
N GLN A 316 -2.13 -4.97 10.49
CA GLN A 316 -1.48 -6.07 9.78
C GLN A 316 -1.40 -7.33 10.65
N ASN A 317 -1.65 -8.48 10.05
CA ASN A 317 -1.19 -9.77 10.56
C ASN A 317 0.16 -10.07 9.93
N ILE A 318 1.17 -10.34 10.75
CA ILE A 318 2.54 -10.62 10.31
C ILE A 318 2.87 -12.05 10.72
N GLN A 319 2.82 -12.96 9.75
CA GLN A 319 3.29 -14.33 9.91
C GLN A 319 4.78 -14.41 9.58
N ILE A 320 5.58 -14.85 10.55
CA ILE A 320 7.03 -14.94 10.44
C ILE A 320 7.42 -16.42 10.46
N PHE A 321 8.33 -16.82 9.59
CA PHE A 321 8.77 -18.22 9.48
C PHE A 321 10.24 -18.35 9.85
N ARG A 322 10.59 -19.44 10.54
CA ARG A 322 11.98 -19.77 10.89
C ARG A 322 12.89 -19.96 9.67
N GLY A 323 12.33 -20.21 8.49
CA GLY A 323 13.10 -20.27 7.23
C GLY A 323 12.24 -20.44 5.98
N PRO A 324 12.82 -20.29 4.78
CA PRO A 324 12.08 -20.28 3.50
C PRO A 324 11.33 -21.58 3.21
N LEU A 325 11.87 -22.72 3.63
CA LEU A 325 11.23 -24.03 3.46
C LEU A 325 9.92 -24.14 4.24
N TYR A 326 9.89 -23.64 5.49
CA TYR A 326 8.69 -23.61 6.32
C TYR A 326 7.62 -22.69 5.73
N ALA A 327 8.02 -21.52 5.21
CA ALA A 327 7.11 -20.59 4.54
C ALA A 327 6.47 -21.21 3.29
N ALA A 328 7.26 -21.95 2.50
CA ALA A 328 6.76 -22.67 1.33
C ALA A 328 5.81 -23.81 1.72
N ALA A 329 6.21 -24.66 2.68
CA ALA A 329 5.41 -25.79 3.16
C ALA A 329 4.07 -25.32 3.78
N PHE A 330 4.08 -24.24 4.56
CA PHE A 330 2.86 -23.66 5.12
C PHE A 330 1.90 -23.16 4.06
N SER A 331 2.40 -22.42 3.07
CA SER A 331 1.58 -21.94 1.94
C SER A 331 0.94 -23.09 1.17
N VAL A 332 1.68 -24.19 0.96
CA VAL A 332 1.18 -25.41 0.34
C VAL A 332 0.10 -26.07 1.20
N LEU A 333 0.35 -26.31 2.49
CA LEU A 333 -0.63 -26.90 3.41
C LEU A 333 -1.91 -26.07 3.52
N ARG A 334 -1.78 -24.74 3.54
CA ARG A 334 -2.91 -23.80 3.58
C ARG A 334 -3.78 -23.94 2.33
N ALA A 335 -3.17 -23.99 1.15
CA ALA A 335 -3.87 -24.20 -0.11
C ALA A 335 -4.56 -25.57 -0.20
N PHE A 336 -3.89 -26.65 0.24
CA PHE A 336 -4.49 -27.99 0.31
C PHE A 336 -5.71 -28.04 1.25
N ARG A 337 -5.61 -27.43 2.44
CA ARG A 337 -6.75 -27.35 3.39
C ARG A 337 -7.93 -26.58 2.79
N GLN A 338 -7.68 -25.53 2.03
CA GLN A 338 -8.74 -24.80 1.35
C GLN A 338 -9.39 -25.60 0.23
N ASN A 339 -8.62 -26.35 -0.56
CA ASN A 339 -9.17 -27.24 -1.57
C ASN A 339 -10.04 -28.34 -0.94
N LEU A 340 -9.59 -28.94 0.18
CA LEU A 340 -10.39 -29.89 0.95
C LEU A 340 -11.65 -29.26 1.55
N ARG A 341 -11.57 -28.02 2.04
CA ARG A 341 -12.75 -27.26 2.49
C ARG A 341 -13.71 -26.93 1.34
N LYS A 342 -13.22 -26.57 0.16
CA LYS A 342 -14.05 -26.35 -1.05
C LYS A 342 -14.73 -27.64 -1.56
N LEU A 343 -14.09 -28.80 -1.33
CA LEU A 343 -14.66 -30.11 -1.66
C LEU A 343 -15.71 -30.57 -0.63
N ARG A 344 -15.51 -30.27 0.67
CA ARG A 344 -16.41 -30.66 1.77
C ARG A 344 -17.57 -29.69 1.97
N ALA A 345 -17.37 -28.39 1.75
CA ALA A 345 -18.43 -27.41 1.74
C ALA A 345 -19.00 -27.35 0.33
N GLY A 346 -20.10 -28.08 0.07
CA GLY A 346 -20.93 -27.80 -1.10
C GLY A 346 -21.31 -26.32 -1.07
N ARG A 347 -20.70 -25.51 -1.96
CA ARG A 347 -20.73 -24.04 -2.02
C ARG A 347 -21.70 -23.37 -1.04
N PRO A 348 -21.18 -22.71 0.02
CA PRO A 348 -21.72 -21.38 0.30
C PRO A 348 -20.69 -20.43 0.94
N GLU A 349 -20.28 -19.41 0.18
CA GLU A 349 -20.07 -18.03 0.67
C GLU A 349 -19.96 -17.03 -0.51
N ASN A 350 -20.58 -17.37 -1.65
CA ASN A 350 -20.35 -16.70 -2.94
C ASN A 350 -21.21 -15.45 -3.17
N ALA A 351 -22.07 -15.06 -2.22
CA ALA A 351 -22.95 -13.90 -2.39
C ALA A 351 -22.24 -12.58 -2.08
N ARG A 352 -21.47 -12.48 -0.98
CA ARG A 352 -20.87 -11.21 -0.54
C ARG A 352 -19.74 -10.68 -1.42
N LEU A 353 -18.95 -11.56 -2.04
CA LEU A 353 -17.83 -11.17 -2.91
C LEU A 353 -18.28 -10.68 -4.30
N LYS A 354 -19.41 -11.19 -4.81
CA LYS A 354 -19.96 -10.80 -6.11
C LYS A 354 -20.56 -9.40 -6.11
N ASP A 355 -21.04 -8.93 -4.96
CA ASP A 355 -21.72 -7.62 -4.89
C ASP A 355 -20.76 -6.42 -4.93
N LYS A 356 -19.46 -6.63 -4.62
CA LYS A 356 -18.46 -5.55 -4.54
C LYS A 356 -17.59 -5.41 -5.80
N VAL A 357 -17.17 -6.53 -6.41
CA VAL A 357 -16.28 -6.52 -7.57
C VAL A 357 -17.09 -6.51 -8.85
N LYS A 358 -16.74 -5.59 -9.74
CA LYS A 358 -17.29 -5.48 -11.09
C LYS A 358 -16.20 -5.73 -12.11
N ASP A 359 -16.61 -6.12 -13.31
CA ASP A 359 -15.69 -6.36 -14.41
C ASP A 359 -16.21 -5.75 -15.72
N CYS A 360 -15.28 -5.42 -16.60
CA CYS A 360 -15.58 -5.16 -18.00
C CYS A 360 -14.45 -5.67 -18.90
N LYS A 361 -14.76 -5.89 -20.18
CA LYS A 361 -13.80 -6.41 -21.18
C LYS A 361 -13.09 -5.33 -21.96
N ARG A 362 -13.58 -4.09 -21.89
CA ARG A 362 -13.05 -2.93 -22.60
C ARG A 362 -13.09 -1.72 -21.70
N ILE A 363 -12.04 -0.92 -21.71
CA ILE A 363 -12.01 0.28 -20.87
C ILE A 363 -12.97 1.36 -21.39
N GLY A 364 -13.23 1.38 -22.71
CA GLY A 364 -14.21 2.26 -23.34
C GLY A 364 -15.64 2.01 -22.85
N ASN A 365 -15.98 0.76 -22.49
CA ASN A 365 -17.32 0.40 -22.02
C ASN A 365 -17.69 1.09 -20.69
N PHE A 366 -16.73 1.67 -19.97
CA PHE A 366 -17.08 2.52 -18.82
C PHE A 366 -18.02 3.66 -19.22
N LYS A 367 -17.91 4.19 -20.45
CA LYS A 367 -18.82 5.23 -20.99
C LYS A 367 -20.27 4.74 -21.09
N ASP A 368 -20.46 3.45 -21.31
CA ASP A 368 -21.78 2.80 -21.49
C ASP A 368 -22.29 2.16 -20.19
N THR A 369 -21.56 2.33 -19.08
CA THR A 369 -21.94 1.85 -17.75
C THR A 369 -22.34 3.03 -16.87
N PRO A 370 -23.04 2.81 -15.73
CA PRO A 370 -23.28 3.88 -14.75
C PRO A 370 -22.01 4.37 -14.04
N TYR A 371 -20.80 3.95 -14.46
CA TYR A 371 -19.54 4.26 -13.81
C TYR A 371 -18.75 5.34 -14.52
N HIS A 372 -18.37 6.38 -13.78
CA HIS A 372 -17.59 7.50 -14.29
C HIS A 372 -16.12 7.34 -13.91
N LEU A 373 -15.25 7.19 -14.91
CA LEU A 373 -13.80 7.05 -14.71
C LEU A 373 -13.18 8.27 -13.99
N GLY A 374 -13.81 9.44 -14.06
CA GLY A 374 -13.41 10.64 -13.30
C GLY A 374 -11.91 10.89 -13.35
N LYS A 375 -11.24 10.83 -12.20
CA LYS A 375 -9.80 11.08 -12.05
C LYS A 375 -8.89 10.08 -12.78
N PHE A 376 -9.37 8.89 -13.14
CA PHE A 376 -8.60 7.92 -13.94
C PHE A 376 -8.47 8.32 -15.42
N ALA A 377 -9.33 9.23 -15.89
CA ALA A 377 -9.26 9.76 -17.25
C ALA A 377 -8.10 10.74 -17.45
N SER A 378 -7.60 11.38 -16.38
CA SER A 378 -6.62 12.47 -16.44
C SER A 378 -5.45 12.27 -15.47
N ALA A 379 -4.96 11.02 -15.32
CA ALA A 379 -3.94 10.72 -14.32
C ALA A 379 -2.64 11.52 -14.52
N ASP A 380 -1.94 11.76 -13.40
CA ASP A 380 -0.61 12.38 -13.36
C ASP A 380 0.46 11.53 -14.09
N HIS A 381 0.15 10.24 -14.34
CA HIS A 381 1.00 9.29 -15.06
C HIS A 381 0.23 8.65 -16.22
N LEU A 382 0.72 8.83 -17.44
CA LEU A 382 0.09 8.35 -18.68
C LEU A 382 -0.08 6.83 -18.65
N GLU A 383 0.97 6.07 -18.36
CA GLU A 383 0.96 4.60 -18.43
C GLU A 383 0.09 3.93 -17.34
N ALA A 384 -0.34 4.71 -16.34
CA ALA A 384 -1.31 4.31 -15.31
C ALA A 384 -2.65 5.05 -15.47
N SER A 385 -3.06 5.33 -16.70
CA SER A 385 -4.30 6.05 -17.03
C SER A 385 -5.23 5.23 -17.92
N ALA A 386 -6.52 5.56 -17.91
CA ALA A 386 -7.48 4.93 -18.81
C ALA A 386 -7.15 5.16 -20.29
N ALA A 387 -6.59 6.33 -20.61
CA ALA A 387 -6.17 6.70 -21.97
C ALA A 387 -5.09 5.77 -22.53
N TRP A 388 -4.17 5.32 -21.68
CA TRP A 388 -3.11 4.40 -22.08
C TRP A 388 -3.62 3.00 -22.37
N PHE A 389 -4.49 2.47 -21.51
CA PHE A 389 -5.08 1.15 -21.74
C PHE A 389 -6.02 1.16 -22.95
N GLU A 390 -6.72 2.26 -23.23
CA GLU A 390 -7.49 2.46 -24.46
C GLU A 390 -6.60 2.41 -25.72
N LEU A 391 -5.41 3.02 -25.68
CA LEU A 391 -4.43 2.95 -26.76
C LEU A 391 -3.89 1.54 -26.98
N LEU A 392 -3.51 0.84 -25.91
CA LEU A 392 -3.05 -0.55 -25.98
C LEU A 392 -4.16 -1.48 -26.52
N GLU A 393 -5.37 -1.35 -25.99
CA GLU A 393 -6.52 -2.14 -26.45
C GLU A 393 -6.75 -1.92 -27.95
N SER A 394 -6.80 -0.68 -28.42
CA SER A 394 -7.16 -0.38 -29.81
C SER A 394 -6.06 -0.71 -30.82
N ASN A 395 -4.79 -0.55 -30.47
CA ASN A 395 -3.67 -0.64 -31.43
C ASN A 395 -2.80 -1.88 -31.26
N VAL A 396 -2.81 -2.51 -30.07
CA VAL A 396 -1.97 -3.68 -29.76
C VAL A 396 -2.84 -4.93 -29.57
N TYR A 397 -4.01 -4.78 -28.97
CA TYR A 397 -4.89 -5.90 -28.60
C TYR A 397 -6.35 -5.78 -29.09
N PRO A 398 -6.65 -5.30 -30.33
CA PRO A 398 -7.99 -4.89 -30.75
C PRO A 398 -9.05 -6.00 -30.71
N SER A 399 -8.64 -7.26 -30.61
CA SER A 399 -9.53 -8.42 -30.59
C SER A 399 -9.10 -9.47 -29.57
N ASP A 400 -8.31 -9.09 -28.57
CA ASP A 400 -7.88 -10.05 -27.55
C ASP A 400 -9.02 -10.35 -26.56
N PRO A 401 -9.58 -11.57 -26.56
CA PRO A 401 -10.72 -11.91 -25.70
C PRO A 401 -10.33 -12.06 -24.23
N GLY A 402 -9.03 -12.01 -23.92
CA GLY A 402 -8.47 -12.13 -22.59
C GLY A 402 -8.40 -10.82 -21.82
N ILE A 403 -8.59 -9.66 -22.45
CA ILE A 403 -8.53 -8.37 -21.75
C ILE A 403 -9.67 -8.27 -20.73
N ARG A 404 -9.31 -7.90 -19.50
CA ARG A 404 -10.26 -7.68 -18.39
C ARG A 404 -9.82 -6.49 -17.55
N TYR A 405 -10.80 -5.75 -17.09
CA TYR A 405 -10.65 -4.71 -16.08
C TYR A 405 -11.56 -5.08 -14.91
N TYR A 406 -10.97 -5.56 -13.82
CA TYR A 406 -11.71 -5.79 -12.58
C TYR A 406 -11.64 -4.52 -11.75
N PHE A 407 -12.74 -4.12 -11.12
CA PHE A 407 -12.76 -2.90 -10.32
C PHE A 407 -13.74 -2.95 -9.16
N THR A 408 -13.45 -2.14 -8.14
CA THR A 408 -14.40 -1.78 -7.09
C THR A 408 -14.88 -0.36 -7.33
N ALA A 409 -16.11 -0.05 -6.90
CA ALA A 409 -16.66 1.30 -7.03
C ALA A 409 -17.41 1.70 -5.76
N GLU A 410 -17.25 2.96 -5.37
CA GLU A 410 -18.12 3.60 -4.39
C GLU A 410 -19.12 4.47 -5.14
N LYS A 411 -20.41 4.12 -5.02
CA LYS A 411 -21.49 4.67 -5.86
C LYS A 411 -21.19 4.43 -7.35
N GLN A 412 -20.94 5.50 -8.12
CA GLN A 412 -20.68 5.48 -9.55
C GLN A 412 -19.20 5.76 -9.88
N PHE A 413 -18.32 5.85 -8.88
CA PHE A 413 -16.91 6.16 -9.09
C PHE A 413 -16.03 4.97 -8.72
N PRO A 414 -15.30 4.39 -9.69
CA PRO A 414 -14.33 3.34 -9.40
C PRO A 414 -13.30 3.82 -8.37
N GLN A 415 -12.82 2.91 -7.52
CA GLN A 415 -11.79 3.20 -6.50
C GLN A 415 -10.48 2.51 -6.84
N VAL A 416 -10.55 1.25 -7.26
CA VAL A 416 -9.40 0.47 -7.75
C VAL A 416 -9.79 -0.19 -9.05
N ILE A 417 -8.93 -0.10 -10.06
CA ILE A 417 -9.07 -0.84 -11.33
C ILE A 417 -7.81 -1.69 -11.52
N LEU A 418 -7.99 -2.97 -11.81
CA LEU A 418 -6.94 -3.94 -12.11
C LEU A 418 -7.02 -4.35 -13.59
N PRO A 419 -6.21 -3.74 -14.47
CA PRO A 419 -6.13 -4.10 -15.89
C PRO A 419 -5.26 -5.34 -16.08
N VAL A 420 -5.84 -6.41 -16.63
CA VAL A 420 -5.13 -7.68 -16.85
C VAL A 420 -5.52 -8.31 -18.18
N ARG A 421 -4.73 -9.29 -18.59
CA ARG A 421 -4.98 -10.15 -19.73
C ARG A 421 -4.98 -11.60 -19.27
N LEU A 422 -6.11 -12.27 -19.47
CA LEU A 422 -6.26 -13.70 -19.26
C LEU A 422 -5.70 -14.45 -20.47
N ARG A 423 -4.70 -15.30 -20.27
CA ARG A 423 -4.04 -16.02 -21.35
C ARG A 423 -4.02 -17.52 -21.10
N THR A 424 -4.27 -18.28 -22.15
CA THR A 424 -4.09 -19.74 -22.14
C THR A 424 -3.04 -20.09 -23.18
N LYS A 425 -1.95 -20.73 -22.75
CA LYS A 425 -0.88 -21.23 -23.64
C LYS A 425 -0.67 -22.71 -23.37
N GLY A 426 -1.14 -23.56 -24.29
CA GLY A 426 -1.19 -25.01 -24.05
C GLY A 426 -2.04 -25.30 -22.79
N PRO A 427 -1.54 -26.11 -21.84
CA PRO A 427 -2.28 -26.38 -20.60
C PRO A 427 -2.18 -25.25 -19.57
N VAL A 428 -1.37 -24.21 -19.83
CA VAL A 428 -1.08 -23.17 -18.83
C VAL A 428 -2.06 -22.00 -18.95
N LYS A 429 -2.83 -21.76 -17.89
CA LYS A 429 -3.64 -20.56 -17.71
C LYS A 429 -2.90 -19.51 -16.87
N SER A 430 -2.69 -18.33 -17.43
CA SER A 430 -2.06 -17.18 -16.74
C SER A 430 -2.96 -15.94 -16.70
N VAL A 431 -2.84 -15.17 -15.62
CA VAL A 431 -3.31 -13.78 -15.54
C VAL A 431 -2.08 -12.88 -15.63
N GLU A 432 -2.00 -12.08 -16.67
CA GLU A 432 -0.84 -11.24 -16.96
C GLU A 432 -1.23 -9.75 -16.85
N SER A 433 -0.30 -8.88 -16.45
CA SER A 433 -0.50 -7.43 -16.56
C SER A 433 -0.90 -7.05 -17.99
N LEU A 434 -1.85 -6.13 -18.15
CA LEU A 434 -2.18 -5.56 -19.46
C LEU A 434 -1.07 -4.59 -19.89
N SER A 435 0.06 -5.16 -20.35
CA SER A 435 1.27 -4.44 -20.72
C SER A 435 2.01 -5.18 -21.84
N ASN A 436 2.98 -4.52 -22.45
CA ASN A 436 4.00 -5.14 -23.29
C ASN A 436 5.29 -4.30 -23.25
N TYR A 437 6.17 -4.47 -24.24
CA TYR A 437 7.42 -3.71 -24.32
C TYR A 437 7.24 -2.20 -24.60
N TYR A 438 6.04 -1.72 -24.92
CA TYR A 438 5.71 -0.28 -24.95
C TYR A 438 5.45 0.29 -23.57
N THR A 439 5.14 -0.56 -22.57
CA THR A 439 4.83 -0.16 -21.20
C THR A 439 6.10 -0.16 -20.35
N SER A 440 6.56 1.01 -19.93
CA SER A 440 7.72 1.14 -19.05
C SER A 440 7.39 0.85 -17.59
N LEU A 441 6.15 1.13 -17.19
CA LEU A 441 5.62 0.92 -15.85
C LEU A 441 4.14 0.52 -15.91
N TYR A 442 3.85 -0.66 -15.39
CA TYR A 442 2.51 -1.17 -15.11
C TYR A 442 2.17 -0.90 -13.64
N ALA A 443 0.94 -0.45 -13.41
CA ALA A 443 0.33 -0.39 -12.09
C ALA A 443 -1.20 -0.58 -12.19
N PRO A 444 -1.85 -1.15 -11.17
CA PRO A 444 -3.28 -0.96 -10.96
C PRO A 444 -3.61 0.54 -10.85
N LEU A 445 -4.79 0.95 -11.32
CA LEU A 445 -5.23 2.34 -11.20
C LEU A 445 -5.89 2.53 -9.83
N LEU A 446 -5.37 3.48 -9.05
CA LEU A 446 -5.77 3.72 -7.66
C LEU A 446 -6.31 5.14 -7.47
N SER A 447 -7.48 5.29 -6.86
CA SER A 447 -7.97 6.59 -6.39
C SER A 447 -7.20 7.03 -5.12
N LYS A 448 -7.23 8.32 -4.78
CA LYS A 448 -6.56 8.83 -3.56
C LYS A 448 -7.08 8.16 -2.27
N ASP A 449 -8.35 7.77 -2.26
CA ASP A 449 -9.04 7.19 -1.10
C ASP A 449 -9.17 5.66 -1.22
N ALA A 450 -8.49 5.05 -2.21
CA ALA A 450 -8.59 3.64 -2.50
C ALA A 450 -8.22 2.78 -1.30
N ASP A 451 -9.02 1.73 -1.08
CA ASP A 451 -8.64 0.67 -0.17
C ASP A 451 -7.84 -0.38 -0.95
N LEU A 452 -6.54 -0.45 -0.68
CA LEU A 452 -5.64 -1.39 -1.38
C LEU A 452 -6.01 -2.85 -1.12
N LEU A 453 -6.80 -3.12 -0.08
CA LEU A 453 -7.43 -4.43 0.17
C LEU A 453 -8.35 -4.88 -0.97
N ASP A 454 -8.90 -3.95 -1.74
CA ASP A 454 -9.76 -4.28 -2.88
C ASP A 454 -9.01 -5.13 -3.91
N LEU A 455 -7.69 -4.98 -4.04
CA LEU A 455 -6.86 -5.82 -4.92
C LEU A 455 -6.99 -7.31 -4.60
N ASN A 456 -7.24 -7.69 -3.34
CA ASN A 456 -7.48 -9.09 -2.96
C ASN A 456 -8.69 -9.63 -3.71
N ASP A 457 -9.80 -8.90 -3.65
CA ASP A 457 -11.07 -9.30 -4.26
C ASP A 457 -10.96 -9.31 -5.80
N LEU A 458 -10.23 -8.34 -6.37
CA LEU A 458 -10.00 -8.24 -7.82
C LEU A 458 -9.16 -9.41 -8.37
N LEU A 459 -8.07 -9.80 -7.68
CA LEU A 459 -7.27 -10.96 -8.07
C LEU A 459 -8.06 -12.26 -7.97
N ALA A 460 -8.87 -12.43 -6.92
CA ALA A 460 -9.75 -13.57 -6.78
C ALA A 460 -10.80 -13.64 -7.91
N ALA A 461 -11.32 -12.49 -8.34
CA ALA A 461 -12.23 -12.41 -9.48
C ALA A 461 -11.53 -12.82 -10.78
N ALA A 462 -10.30 -12.35 -11.02
CA ALA A 462 -9.51 -12.72 -12.18
C ALA A 462 -9.20 -14.22 -12.26
N ASP A 463 -8.81 -14.83 -11.14
CA ASP A 463 -8.58 -16.27 -11.06
C ASP A 463 -9.84 -17.09 -11.38
N ARG A 464 -10.99 -16.67 -10.82
CA ARG A 464 -12.28 -17.34 -11.04
C ARG A 464 -12.76 -17.19 -12.48
N ASP A 465 -12.68 -16.00 -13.06
CA ASP A 465 -13.09 -15.73 -14.45
C ASP A 465 -12.26 -16.57 -15.44
N HIS A 466 -10.96 -16.76 -15.17
CA HIS A 466 -10.12 -17.64 -15.98
C HIS A 466 -10.36 -19.15 -15.75
N GLY A 467 -11.21 -19.50 -14.79
CA GLY A 467 -11.50 -20.88 -14.40
C GLY A 467 -10.30 -21.58 -13.76
N GLY A 468 -9.63 -20.90 -12.83
CA GLY A 468 -8.48 -21.41 -12.06
C GLY A 468 -7.16 -21.22 -12.79
N ALA A 469 -6.58 -20.02 -12.67
CA ALA A 469 -5.27 -19.71 -13.19
C ALA A 469 -4.16 -20.45 -12.42
N HIS A 470 -3.04 -20.71 -13.09
CA HIS A 470 -1.88 -21.40 -12.51
C HIS A 470 -0.76 -20.41 -12.17
N VAL A 471 -0.67 -19.32 -12.95
CA VAL A 471 0.38 -18.31 -12.85
C VAL A 471 -0.25 -16.92 -12.92
N MET A 472 0.18 -15.99 -12.07
CA MET A 472 -0.06 -14.56 -12.24
C MET A 472 1.26 -13.85 -12.47
N ARG A 473 1.32 -12.91 -13.41
CA ARG A 473 2.55 -12.16 -13.72
C ARG A 473 2.26 -10.68 -13.96
N PHE A 474 2.88 -9.82 -13.17
CA PHE A 474 2.72 -8.37 -13.28
C PHE A 474 4.09 -7.71 -13.49
N SER A 475 4.28 -7.03 -14.62
CA SER A 475 5.56 -6.41 -14.95
C SER A 475 5.45 -5.43 -16.12
N PRO A 476 6.39 -4.49 -16.25
CA PRO A 476 7.35 -4.03 -15.22
C PRO A 476 6.67 -3.09 -14.21
N MET A 477 7.12 -3.05 -12.96
CA MET A 477 6.53 -2.26 -11.86
C MET A 477 7.61 -1.51 -11.09
N ASP A 478 7.18 -0.47 -10.37
CA ASP A 478 8.03 0.28 -9.44
C ASP A 478 7.92 -0.34 -8.02
N PRO A 479 8.99 -0.96 -7.50
CA PRO A 479 8.96 -1.66 -6.20
C PRO A 479 8.72 -0.74 -5.00
N ASP A 480 8.98 0.57 -5.15
CA ASP A 480 8.87 1.57 -4.08
C ASP A 480 7.44 2.11 -3.94
N THR A 481 6.51 1.68 -4.80
CA THR A 481 5.12 2.14 -4.76
C THR A 481 4.23 1.30 -3.84
N PRO A 482 3.23 1.91 -3.16
CA PRO A 482 2.23 1.16 -2.39
C PRO A 482 1.47 0.13 -3.22
N ALA A 483 1.28 0.39 -4.53
CA ALA A 483 0.61 -0.51 -5.46
C ALA A 483 1.36 -1.85 -5.59
N TYR A 484 2.69 -1.82 -5.70
CA TYR A 484 3.51 -3.02 -5.80
C TYR A 484 3.44 -3.88 -4.54
N GLN A 485 3.60 -3.26 -3.37
CA GLN A 485 3.53 -3.95 -2.08
C GLN A 485 2.13 -4.54 -1.84
N SER A 486 1.09 -3.78 -2.21
CA SER A 486 -0.29 -4.24 -2.07
C SER A 486 -0.61 -5.40 -2.99
N LEU A 487 -0.11 -5.42 -4.22
CA LEU A 487 -0.31 -6.54 -5.13
C LEU A 487 0.40 -7.82 -4.63
N LEU A 488 1.62 -7.70 -4.09
CA LEU A 488 2.31 -8.81 -3.42
C LEU A 488 1.49 -9.36 -2.25
N ASN A 489 1.00 -8.48 -1.39
CA ASN A 489 0.20 -8.88 -0.23
C ASN A 489 -1.14 -9.48 -0.65
N ALA A 490 -1.77 -8.96 -1.69
CA ALA A 490 -3.02 -9.45 -2.23
C ALA A 490 -2.90 -10.85 -2.85
N LEU A 491 -1.78 -11.14 -3.51
CA LEU A 491 -1.45 -12.48 -3.99
C LEU A 491 -1.31 -13.45 -2.81
N LYS A 492 -0.53 -13.08 -1.77
CA LYS A 492 -0.39 -13.89 -0.55
C LYS A 492 -1.72 -14.11 0.16
N ALA A 493 -2.57 -13.08 0.22
CA ALA A 493 -3.89 -13.14 0.83
C ALA A 493 -4.82 -14.13 0.12
N ASN A 494 -4.67 -14.26 -1.21
CA ASN A 494 -5.38 -15.23 -2.04
C ASN A 494 -4.68 -16.60 -2.13
N ASP A 495 -3.72 -16.88 -1.23
CA ASP A 495 -3.01 -18.17 -1.16
C ASP A 495 -2.11 -18.47 -2.38
N TRP A 496 -1.79 -17.44 -3.16
CA TRP A 496 -0.74 -17.51 -4.18
C TRP A 496 0.63 -17.32 -3.53
N ILE A 497 1.67 -17.88 -4.15
CA ILE A 497 3.05 -17.69 -3.71
C ILE A 497 3.77 -16.76 -4.69
N PRO A 498 3.86 -15.45 -4.38
CA PRO A 498 4.52 -14.47 -5.24
C PRO A 498 6.03 -14.41 -5.01
N PHE A 499 6.75 -14.11 -6.09
CA PHE A 499 8.18 -13.92 -6.14
C PHE A 499 8.50 -12.64 -6.93
N PRO A 500 9.33 -11.74 -6.38
CA PRO A 500 9.86 -10.62 -7.13
C PRO A 500 10.92 -11.11 -8.13
N PHE A 501 10.97 -10.47 -9.30
CA PHE A 501 12.03 -10.68 -10.29
C PHE A 501 12.47 -9.35 -10.93
N PHE A 502 13.76 -9.21 -11.21
CA PHE A 502 14.30 -8.02 -11.86
C PHE A 502 13.89 -7.96 -13.33
N CYS A 503 13.44 -6.79 -13.80
CA CYS A 503 13.14 -6.54 -15.21
C CYS A 503 14.32 -5.83 -15.90
N PHE A 504 14.64 -4.61 -15.45
CA PHE A 504 15.71 -3.79 -16.03
C PHE A 504 16.10 -2.63 -15.10
N GLY A 505 17.28 -2.05 -15.32
CA GLY A 505 17.67 -0.75 -14.77
C GLY A 505 17.12 0.40 -15.63
N ASN A 506 16.79 1.50 -14.99
CA ASN A 506 16.30 2.73 -15.62
C ASN A 506 17.13 3.93 -15.15
N TRP A 507 17.58 4.75 -16.09
CA TRP A 507 18.38 5.95 -15.84
C TRP A 507 17.52 7.20 -15.93
N PHE A 508 17.65 8.09 -14.95
CA PHE A 508 16.91 9.35 -14.92
C PHE A 508 17.77 10.49 -14.36
N LEU A 509 17.37 11.72 -14.68
CA LEU A 509 17.99 12.95 -14.23
C LEU A 509 17.04 13.65 -13.26
N THR A 510 17.53 13.88 -12.04
CA THR A 510 16.94 14.86 -11.13
C THR A 510 17.39 16.25 -11.58
N VAL A 511 16.48 17.08 -12.07
CA VAL A 511 16.79 18.41 -12.58
C VAL A 511 16.99 19.37 -11.41
N ARG A 512 18.17 20.00 -11.35
CA ARG A 512 18.54 20.99 -10.34
C ARG A 512 18.99 22.27 -11.03
N GLY A 513 18.10 23.26 -11.09
CA GLY A 513 18.37 24.55 -11.73
C GLY A 513 18.18 24.54 -13.24
N THR A 514 18.97 25.35 -13.94
CA THR A 514 18.82 25.61 -15.37
C THR A 514 19.54 24.59 -16.25
N TRP A 515 19.31 24.64 -17.56
CA TRP A 515 20.11 23.89 -18.54
C TRP A 515 21.63 24.11 -18.38
N GLN A 516 22.05 25.33 -18.06
CA GLN A 516 23.46 25.66 -17.82
C GLN A 516 23.99 24.95 -16.57
N ASP A 517 23.19 24.87 -15.50
CA ASP A 517 23.56 24.18 -14.27
C ASP A 517 23.63 22.66 -14.48
N TYR A 518 22.67 22.10 -15.23
CA TYR A 518 22.75 20.72 -15.68
C TYR A 518 24.06 20.44 -16.44
N LEU A 519 24.39 21.24 -17.47
CA LEU A 519 25.62 21.05 -18.23
C LEU A 519 26.88 21.16 -17.34
N LYS A 520 26.91 22.11 -16.39
CA LYS A 520 28.01 22.25 -15.43
C LYS A 520 28.21 20.99 -14.58
N SER A 521 27.12 20.30 -14.22
CA SER A 521 27.16 19.02 -13.50
C SER A 521 27.64 17.82 -14.34
N ARG A 522 27.71 17.95 -15.67
CA ARG A 522 28.13 16.87 -16.58
C ARG A 522 29.62 16.91 -16.87
N SER A 523 30.17 15.77 -17.31
CA SER A 523 31.58 15.65 -17.70
C SER A 523 31.98 16.67 -18.77
N ALA A 524 33.23 17.15 -18.70
CA ALA A 524 33.78 18.08 -19.69
C ALA A 524 33.71 17.50 -21.13
N ASN A 525 33.89 16.19 -21.27
CA ASN A 525 33.78 15.47 -22.53
C ASN A 525 32.35 15.55 -23.11
N LEU A 526 31.31 15.32 -22.29
CA LEU A 526 29.94 15.42 -22.77
C LEU A 526 29.60 16.86 -23.18
N ARG A 527 29.94 17.85 -22.34
CA ARG A 527 29.71 19.28 -22.66
C ARG A 527 30.34 19.67 -23.99
N SER A 528 31.63 19.35 -24.16
CA SER A 528 32.38 19.67 -25.38
C SER A 528 31.79 18.95 -26.60
N SER A 529 31.41 17.67 -26.44
CA SER A 529 30.77 16.87 -27.49
C SER A 529 29.45 17.48 -27.96
N ILE A 530 28.56 17.87 -27.04
CA ILE A 530 27.28 18.52 -27.36
C ILE A 530 27.55 19.81 -28.14
N ARG A 531 28.39 20.71 -27.60
CA ARG A 531 28.72 21.99 -28.23
C ARG A 531 29.27 21.81 -29.66
N ARG A 532 30.22 20.89 -29.83
CA ARG A 532 30.86 20.60 -31.13
C ARG A 532 29.85 20.06 -32.15
N ARG A 533 29.00 19.11 -31.73
CA ARG A 533 28.01 18.45 -32.60
C ARG A 533 26.90 19.41 -33.01
N CYS A 534 26.36 20.20 -32.08
CA CYS A 534 25.36 21.22 -32.40
C CYS A 534 25.92 22.26 -33.38
N LYS A 535 27.15 22.74 -33.18
CA LYS A 535 27.81 23.68 -34.12
C LYS A 535 27.99 23.07 -35.51
N LYS A 536 28.46 21.82 -35.60
CA LYS A 536 28.64 21.10 -36.87
C LYS A 536 27.29 20.93 -37.60
N PHE A 537 26.24 20.55 -36.88
CA PHE A 537 24.91 20.35 -37.46
C PHE A 537 24.32 21.66 -37.99
N ALA A 538 24.38 22.74 -37.21
CA ALA A 538 23.92 24.06 -37.63
C ALA A 538 24.72 24.59 -38.85
N ALA A 539 26.05 24.44 -38.86
CA ALA A 539 26.89 24.85 -39.98
C ALA A 539 26.59 24.10 -41.29
N ALA A 540 26.01 22.91 -41.21
CA ALA A 540 25.57 22.14 -42.36
C ALA A 540 24.15 22.51 -42.84
N GLY A 541 23.51 23.52 -42.24
CA GLY A 541 22.14 23.93 -42.54
C GLY A 541 21.07 23.09 -41.80
N GLY A 542 21.45 22.45 -40.70
CA GLY A 542 20.53 21.65 -39.89
C GLY A 542 19.57 22.51 -39.06
N THR A 543 18.29 22.14 -39.05
CA THR A 543 17.23 22.79 -38.25
C THR A 543 16.62 21.81 -37.26
N LEU A 544 16.12 22.32 -36.14
CA LEU A 544 15.50 21.56 -35.05
C LEU A 544 14.13 22.16 -34.74
N GLU A 545 13.13 21.31 -34.58
CA GLU A 545 11.77 21.70 -34.24
C GLU A 545 11.24 20.79 -33.12
N ILE A 546 10.37 21.35 -32.26
CA ILE A 546 9.61 20.60 -31.26
C ILE A 546 8.12 20.80 -31.55
N VAL A 547 7.47 19.76 -32.04
CA VAL A 547 6.03 19.74 -32.31
C VAL A 547 5.30 19.33 -31.03
N MET A 548 4.34 20.14 -30.61
CA MET A 548 3.67 20.00 -29.30
C MET A 548 2.16 19.93 -29.39
N THR A 549 1.58 20.48 -30.45
CA THR A 549 0.15 20.74 -30.56
C THR A 549 -0.47 19.90 -31.68
N PRO A 550 -1.82 19.78 -31.73
CA PRO A 550 -2.49 19.02 -32.78
C PRO A 550 -2.36 19.64 -34.18
N GLU A 551 -2.09 20.95 -34.27
CA GLU A 551 -1.89 21.63 -35.55
C GLU A 551 -0.66 21.06 -36.27
N ASN A 552 -0.81 20.66 -37.53
CA ASN A 552 0.23 20.02 -38.34
C ASN A 552 0.82 18.71 -37.78
N ILE A 553 0.10 18.00 -36.91
CA ILE A 553 0.61 16.74 -36.33
C ILE A 553 0.78 15.62 -37.36
N GLU A 554 -0.09 15.52 -38.37
CA GLU A 554 -0.04 14.45 -39.37
C GLU A 554 1.22 14.50 -40.25
N PRO A 555 1.64 15.66 -40.80
CA PRO A 555 2.96 15.78 -41.43
C PRO A 555 4.11 15.32 -40.54
N SER A 556 4.12 15.69 -39.26
CA SER A 556 5.19 15.32 -38.33
C SER A 556 5.21 13.83 -37.99
N ILE A 557 4.03 13.19 -37.94
CA ILE A 557 3.92 11.73 -37.81
C ILE A 557 4.53 11.05 -39.04
N ALA A 558 4.24 11.55 -40.25
CA ALA A 558 4.81 11.01 -41.49
C ALA A 558 6.34 11.15 -41.51
N GLU A 559 6.88 12.29 -41.07
CA GLU A 559 8.33 12.48 -40.92
C GLU A 559 8.94 11.52 -39.89
N PHE A 560 8.28 11.35 -38.73
CA PHE A 560 8.72 10.38 -37.73
C PHE A 560 8.79 8.96 -38.31
N GLN A 561 7.74 8.54 -39.03
CA GLN A 561 7.68 7.21 -39.65
C GLN A 561 8.75 7.03 -40.74
N GLN A 562 8.97 8.06 -41.57
CA GLN A 562 10.02 8.06 -42.60
C GLN A 562 11.41 7.87 -41.98
N VAL A 563 11.72 8.63 -40.93
CA VAL A 563 12.99 8.50 -40.19
C VAL A 563 13.09 7.11 -39.55
N TYR A 564 12.00 6.59 -38.98
CA TYR A 564 11.99 5.28 -38.35
C TYR A 564 12.32 4.16 -39.35
N ALA A 565 11.70 4.20 -40.54
CA ALA A 565 11.92 3.23 -41.61
C ALA A 565 13.37 3.25 -42.15
N ALA A 566 14.05 4.41 -42.10
CA ALA A 566 15.44 4.57 -42.52
C ALA A 566 16.48 4.31 -41.41
N SER A 567 16.04 3.92 -40.21
CA SER A 567 16.93 3.70 -39.06
C SER A 567 17.36 2.24 -38.91
N TRP A 568 18.40 1.98 -38.12
CA TRP A 568 18.84 0.64 -37.71
C TRP A 568 17.78 -0.20 -36.95
N LYS A 569 16.60 0.36 -36.68
CA LYS A 569 15.56 -0.28 -35.87
C LYS A 569 14.81 -1.34 -36.67
N LYS A 570 14.38 -2.39 -35.98
CA LYS A 570 13.45 -3.37 -36.55
C LYS A 570 12.08 -2.70 -36.79
N PRO A 571 11.36 -3.07 -37.87
CA PRO A 571 9.99 -2.60 -38.08
C PRO A 571 9.10 -2.85 -36.88
N GLU A 572 8.20 -1.89 -36.59
CA GLU A 572 7.24 -2.02 -35.50
C GLU A 572 6.25 -3.16 -35.78
N PRO A 573 6.01 -4.05 -34.82
CA PRO A 573 5.00 -5.09 -34.99
C PRO A 573 3.57 -4.53 -34.86
N TYR A 574 3.41 -3.32 -34.28
CA TYR A 574 2.15 -2.58 -34.23
C TYR A 574 2.36 -1.18 -34.83
N PRO A 575 2.25 -1.02 -36.17
CA PRO A 575 2.66 0.20 -36.87
C PRO A 575 1.86 1.44 -36.46
N ASP A 576 0.59 1.26 -36.08
CA ASP A 576 -0.31 2.37 -35.73
C ASP A 576 -0.21 2.83 -34.28
N PHE A 577 0.45 2.06 -33.40
CA PHE A 577 0.52 2.39 -31.98
C PHE A 577 1.23 3.72 -31.72
N VAL A 578 2.43 3.92 -32.30
CA VAL A 578 3.22 5.14 -32.07
C VAL A 578 2.54 6.38 -32.69
N PRO A 579 2.04 6.36 -33.94
CA PRO A 579 1.21 7.43 -34.47
C PRO A 579 0.01 7.79 -33.59
N SER A 580 -0.75 6.78 -33.13
CA SER A 580 -1.90 6.99 -32.24
C SER A 580 -1.49 7.61 -30.89
N LEU A 581 -0.36 7.18 -30.33
CA LEU A 581 0.21 7.77 -29.11
C LEU A 581 0.58 9.24 -29.32
N ILE A 582 1.24 9.57 -30.44
CA ILE A 582 1.60 10.96 -30.80
C ILE A 582 0.34 11.85 -30.85
N ARG A 583 -0.70 11.42 -31.57
CA ARG A 583 -1.98 12.16 -31.66
C ARG A 583 -2.61 12.37 -30.29
N LYS A 584 -2.67 11.31 -29.47
CA LYS A 584 -3.25 11.38 -28.12
C LYS A 584 -2.48 12.37 -27.25
N LEU A 585 -1.14 12.30 -27.26
CA LEU A 585 -0.28 13.21 -26.51
C LEU A 585 -0.43 14.67 -26.94
N ALA A 586 -0.54 14.92 -28.25
CA ALA A 586 -0.78 16.27 -28.79
C ALA A 586 -2.11 16.82 -28.31
N GLY A 587 -3.18 16.02 -28.38
CA GLY A 587 -4.51 16.41 -27.88
C GLY A 587 -4.57 16.65 -26.37
N MET A 588 -3.64 16.07 -25.60
CA MET A 588 -3.50 16.31 -24.16
C MET A 588 -2.53 17.46 -23.82
N GLY A 589 -1.90 18.10 -24.82
CA GLY A 589 -0.86 19.11 -24.61
C GLY A 589 0.43 18.58 -23.97
N ARG A 590 0.61 17.24 -23.94
CA ARG A 590 1.73 16.55 -23.29
C ARG A 590 2.86 16.18 -24.24
N LEU A 591 2.71 16.40 -25.55
CA LEU A 591 3.65 15.97 -26.57
C LEU A 591 4.89 16.87 -26.65
N ARG A 592 6.08 16.28 -26.78
CA ARG A 592 7.30 16.93 -27.25
C ARG A 592 7.93 16.07 -28.34
N LEU A 593 7.45 16.22 -29.59
CA LEU A 593 7.98 15.50 -30.74
C LEU A 593 9.09 16.33 -31.38
N GLY A 594 10.34 15.98 -31.11
CA GLY A 594 11.48 16.63 -31.73
C GLY A 594 11.73 16.09 -33.14
N ILE A 595 11.95 16.98 -34.10
CA ILE A 595 12.35 16.65 -35.48
C ILE A 595 13.64 17.42 -35.81
N ALA A 596 14.65 16.71 -36.33
CA ALA A 596 15.86 17.31 -36.86
C ALA A 596 15.86 17.18 -38.39
N ARG A 597 16.01 18.31 -39.09
CA ARG A 597 16.07 18.35 -40.55
C ARG A 597 17.42 18.80 -41.06
N LEU A 598 17.85 18.27 -42.19
CA LEU A 598 19.01 18.73 -42.93
C LEU A 598 18.58 18.93 -44.37
N GLN A 599 18.79 20.13 -44.93
CA GLN A 599 18.34 20.48 -46.28
C GLN A 599 16.85 20.15 -46.51
N ASN A 600 16.00 20.52 -45.54
CA ASN A 600 14.55 20.27 -45.53
C ASN A 600 14.10 18.80 -45.46
N ARG A 601 15.00 17.83 -45.26
CA ARG A 601 14.66 16.42 -45.04
C ARG A 601 14.77 16.07 -43.56
N ALA A 602 13.75 15.42 -42.99
CA ALA A 602 13.83 14.85 -41.64
C ALA A 602 14.85 13.71 -41.61
N ILE A 603 15.83 13.82 -40.69
CA ILE A 603 16.91 12.82 -40.53
C ILE A 603 16.97 12.23 -39.12
N ALA A 604 16.31 12.86 -38.13
CA ALA A 604 16.13 12.28 -36.81
C ALA A 604 14.82 12.74 -36.19
N ALA A 605 14.24 11.88 -35.36
CA ALA A 605 13.02 12.16 -34.64
C ALA A 605 13.08 11.57 -33.22
N GLN A 606 12.51 12.30 -32.26
CA GLN A 606 12.40 11.85 -30.87
C GLN A 606 11.02 12.15 -30.31
N LEU A 607 10.36 11.11 -29.81
CA LEU A 607 9.08 11.22 -29.12
C LEU A 607 9.34 11.32 -27.61
N TRP A 608 9.02 12.49 -27.05
CA TRP A 608 9.03 12.74 -25.62
C TRP A 608 7.63 13.13 -25.17
N PHE A 609 7.32 12.94 -23.89
CA PHE A 609 6.08 13.44 -23.30
C PHE A 609 6.25 13.93 -21.87
N ILE A 610 5.38 14.85 -21.46
CA ILE A 610 5.35 15.43 -20.11
C ILE A 610 4.21 14.81 -19.31
N ASP A 611 4.55 14.26 -18.15
CA ASP A 611 3.62 13.74 -17.15
C ASP A 611 3.86 14.49 -15.83
N GLY A 612 2.98 15.46 -15.52
CA GLY A 612 3.17 16.36 -14.38
C GLY A 612 4.49 17.14 -14.51
N ASN A 613 5.43 16.88 -13.60
CA ASN A 613 6.76 17.50 -13.58
C ASN A 613 7.87 16.60 -14.14
N LYS A 614 7.53 15.56 -14.91
CA LYS A 614 8.49 14.61 -15.49
C LYS A 614 8.43 14.62 -17.01
N ALA A 615 9.58 14.78 -17.67
CA ALA A 615 9.76 14.50 -19.09
C ALA A 615 10.21 13.06 -19.33
N SER A 616 9.53 12.34 -20.20
CA SER A 616 9.82 10.93 -20.52
C SER A 616 10.35 10.81 -21.94
N ILE A 617 11.54 10.23 -22.10
CA ILE A 617 12.19 9.98 -23.39
C ILE A 617 11.69 8.65 -23.93
N TYR A 618 10.62 8.68 -24.74
CA TYR A 618 9.91 7.45 -25.12
C TYR A 618 10.56 6.73 -26.30
N LYS A 619 10.89 7.46 -27.37
CA LYS A 619 11.42 6.84 -28.59
C LYS A 619 12.37 7.76 -29.34
N VAL A 620 13.43 7.16 -29.89
CA VAL A 620 14.47 7.87 -30.65
C VAL A 620 14.78 7.07 -31.92
N ALA A 621 14.82 7.75 -33.05
CA ALA A 621 15.26 7.20 -34.33
C ALA A 621 16.05 8.26 -35.12
N TYR A 622 16.97 7.80 -35.97
CA TYR A 622 17.64 8.63 -36.95
C TYR A 622 17.97 7.78 -38.19
N ASP A 623 18.06 8.44 -39.33
CA ASP A 623 18.49 7.85 -40.61
C ASP A 623 20.00 7.56 -40.54
N ASP A 624 20.37 6.28 -40.68
CA ASP A 624 21.75 5.80 -40.51
C ASP A 624 22.73 6.46 -41.49
N SER A 625 22.24 6.90 -42.66
CA SER A 625 23.02 7.62 -43.68
C SER A 625 23.60 8.93 -43.14
N PHE A 626 22.99 9.49 -42.09
CA PHE A 626 23.37 10.76 -41.47
C PHE A 626 24.01 10.58 -40.08
N ALA A 627 24.39 9.36 -39.69
CA ALA A 627 24.99 9.05 -38.39
C ALA A 627 26.23 9.92 -38.07
N SER A 628 26.99 10.36 -39.09
CA SER A 628 28.18 11.23 -38.96
C SER A 628 27.89 12.63 -38.39
N TYR A 629 26.62 13.06 -38.43
CA TYR A 629 26.14 14.30 -37.79
C TYR A 629 25.65 14.07 -36.36
N THR A 630 25.50 12.81 -35.94
CA THR A 630 24.97 12.41 -34.63
C THR A 630 23.65 13.11 -34.28
N PRO A 631 22.67 13.15 -35.20
CA PRO A 631 21.49 14.00 -35.07
C PRO A 631 20.65 13.66 -33.82
N GLY A 632 20.66 12.39 -33.37
CA GLY A 632 20.05 12.00 -32.10
C GLY A 632 20.65 12.69 -30.86
N THR A 633 21.96 12.95 -30.82
CA THR A 633 22.58 13.71 -29.72
C THR A 633 22.18 15.18 -29.76
N VAL A 634 22.17 15.77 -30.94
CA VAL A 634 21.81 17.18 -31.13
C VAL A 634 20.35 17.41 -30.74
N LEU A 635 19.46 16.54 -31.21
CA LEU A 635 18.04 16.62 -30.91
C LEU A 635 17.74 16.35 -29.43
N ALA A 636 18.43 15.39 -28.80
CA ALA A 636 18.29 15.15 -27.36
C ALA A 636 18.73 16.37 -26.52
N ALA A 637 19.84 17.03 -26.89
CA ALA A 637 20.28 18.25 -26.19
C ALA A 637 19.24 19.38 -26.32
N HIS A 638 18.65 19.54 -27.51
CA HIS A 638 17.62 20.56 -27.75
C HIS A 638 16.34 20.30 -26.93
N LEU A 639 15.85 19.06 -26.93
CA LEU A 639 14.70 18.67 -26.12
C LEU A 639 14.98 18.79 -24.62
N MET A 640 16.15 18.37 -24.13
CA MET A 640 16.52 18.57 -22.72
C MET A 640 16.53 20.04 -22.33
N GLN A 641 17.12 20.90 -23.16
CA GLN A 641 17.14 22.34 -22.89
C GLN A 641 15.72 22.90 -22.81
N HIS A 642 14.83 22.49 -23.72
CA HIS A 642 13.43 22.91 -23.72
C HIS A 642 12.69 22.43 -22.47
N VAL A 643 12.74 21.14 -22.13
CA VAL A 643 11.98 20.62 -20.98
C VAL A 643 12.47 21.18 -19.64
N ILE A 644 13.76 21.51 -19.53
CA ILE A 644 14.33 22.10 -18.31
C ILE A 644 13.98 23.59 -18.20
N ASN A 645 14.17 24.36 -19.29
CA ASN A 645 14.04 25.82 -19.24
C ASN A 645 12.63 26.34 -19.52
N CYS A 646 11.80 25.59 -20.25
CA CYS A 646 10.46 26.01 -20.66
C CYS A 646 9.38 25.20 -19.94
N ASP A 647 9.49 23.87 -19.90
CA ASP A 647 8.51 23.02 -19.21
C ASP A 647 8.76 22.94 -17.70
N HIS A 648 9.93 23.37 -17.23
CA HIS A 648 10.34 23.37 -15.83
C HIS A 648 10.18 22.00 -15.15
N VAL A 649 10.53 20.92 -15.86
CA VAL A 649 10.46 19.57 -15.30
C VAL A 649 11.48 19.39 -14.19
N HIS A 650 11.09 18.63 -13.16
CA HIS A 650 11.96 18.22 -12.06
C HIS A 650 12.67 16.90 -12.35
N GLU A 651 12.16 16.11 -13.30
CA GLU A 651 12.74 14.82 -13.69
C GLU A 651 12.77 14.66 -15.22
N VAL A 652 13.86 14.11 -15.76
CA VAL A 652 13.94 13.60 -17.14
C VAL A 652 14.27 12.12 -17.11
N ASP A 653 13.47 11.26 -17.74
CA ASP A 653 13.49 9.81 -17.56
C ASP A 653 13.68 9.05 -18.89
N TYR A 654 14.64 8.11 -18.96
CA TYR A 654 14.83 7.22 -20.11
C TYR A 654 13.87 6.03 -20.17
N LEU A 655 13.07 5.83 -19.12
CA LEU A 655 12.07 4.76 -19.00
C LEU A 655 12.66 3.35 -18.96
N ILE A 656 13.09 2.81 -20.09
CA ILE A 656 13.50 1.41 -20.24
C ILE A 656 14.97 1.30 -20.64
N GLY A 657 15.72 0.46 -19.92
CA GLY A 657 17.03 -0.06 -20.31
C GLY A 657 18.22 0.55 -19.58
N ASP A 658 19.24 -0.26 -19.36
CA ASP A 658 20.38 0.00 -18.47
C ASP A 658 21.68 0.30 -19.25
N ASP A 659 21.56 0.89 -20.44
CA ASP A 659 22.68 1.13 -21.34
C ASP A 659 23.64 2.18 -20.78
N SER A 660 24.94 1.89 -20.76
CA SER A 660 25.98 2.75 -20.15
C SER A 660 26.10 4.14 -20.77
N TYR A 661 25.60 4.36 -22.00
CA TYR A 661 25.58 5.69 -22.59
C TYR A 661 24.56 6.61 -21.91
N LYS A 662 23.46 6.07 -21.35
CA LYS A 662 22.42 6.85 -20.66
C LYS A 662 22.95 7.50 -19.39
N GLN A 663 23.82 6.79 -18.67
CA GLN A 663 24.53 7.30 -17.50
C GLN A 663 25.31 8.60 -17.80
N LYS A 664 25.77 8.81 -19.03
CA LYS A 664 26.47 10.05 -19.40
C LYS A 664 25.53 11.26 -19.27
N TRP A 665 24.26 11.09 -19.63
CA TRP A 665 23.23 12.13 -19.60
C TRP A 665 22.51 12.22 -18.24
N MET A 666 22.46 11.12 -17.49
CA MET A 666 21.63 11.00 -16.29
C MET A 666 22.44 11.03 -14.99
N SER A 667 21.80 11.37 -13.88
CA SER A 667 22.44 11.40 -12.55
C SER A 667 22.19 10.15 -11.74
N ASP A 668 21.00 9.56 -11.90
CA ASP A 668 20.46 8.57 -11.00
C ASP A 668 20.03 7.32 -11.78
N ARG A 669 20.06 6.17 -11.09
CA ARG A 669 19.59 4.88 -11.61
C ARG A 669 18.61 4.27 -10.62
N ARG A 670 17.48 3.78 -11.12
CA ARG A 670 16.48 3.01 -10.37
C ARG A 670 16.21 1.68 -11.04
N GLU A 671 15.62 0.75 -10.32
CA GLU A 671 15.30 -0.57 -10.84
C GLU A 671 13.81 -0.72 -11.09
N ARG A 672 13.49 -1.54 -12.10
CA ARG A 672 12.12 -1.99 -12.37
C ARG A 672 12.03 -3.47 -12.14
N TRP A 673 11.01 -3.85 -11.38
CA TRP A 673 10.81 -5.20 -10.90
C TRP A 673 9.47 -5.74 -11.39
N GLY A 674 9.28 -7.04 -11.32
CA GLY A 674 8.02 -7.69 -11.61
C GLY A 674 7.67 -8.67 -10.51
N ILE A 675 6.41 -9.07 -10.49
CA ILE A 675 5.89 -10.09 -9.58
C ILE A 675 5.46 -11.27 -10.44
N ILE A 676 5.94 -12.47 -10.11
CA ILE A 676 5.40 -13.72 -10.61
C ILE A 676 4.87 -14.54 -9.45
N ALA A 677 3.65 -15.03 -9.54
CA ALA A 677 3.03 -15.83 -8.50
C ALA A 677 2.47 -17.13 -9.04
N TYR A 678 2.56 -18.17 -8.22
CA TYR A 678 2.12 -19.51 -8.58
C TYR A 678 0.97 -19.96 -7.67
N ASN A 679 -0.02 -20.64 -8.24
CA ASN A 679 -1.15 -21.19 -7.51
C ASN A 679 -0.82 -22.61 -7.02
N PRO A 680 -0.50 -22.80 -5.71
CA PRO A 680 -0.21 -24.12 -5.17
C PRO A 680 -1.43 -25.05 -5.17
N GLY A 681 -2.65 -24.51 -5.33
CA GLY A 681 -3.88 -25.29 -5.42
C GLY A 681 -4.10 -25.98 -6.77
N THR A 682 -3.24 -25.74 -7.77
CA THR A 682 -3.27 -26.39 -9.08
C THR A 682 -2.01 -27.21 -9.31
N ILE A 683 -2.10 -28.37 -9.96
CA ILE A 683 -0.94 -29.24 -10.23
C ILE A 683 0.13 -28.48 -11.04
N ILE A 684 -0.29 -27.75 -12.07
CA ILE A 684 0.61 -26.97 -12.93
C ILE A 684 1.24 -25.80 -12.17
N GLY A 685 0.46 -25.07 -11.36
CA GLY A 685 1.00 -23.99 -10.53
C GLY A 685 2.00 -24.52 -9.50
N PHE A 686 1.72 -25.66 -8.87
CA PHE A 686 2.61 -26.32 -7.92
C PHE A 686 3.94 -26.77 -8.58
N THR A 687 3.90 -27.32 -9.79
CA THR A 687 5.14 -27.73 -10.48
C THR A 687 6.02 -26.52 -10.83
N PHE A 688 5.41 -25.41 -11.26
CA PHE A 688 6.15 -24.17 -11.48
C PHE A 688 6.69 -23.56 -10.17
N LEU A 689 5.92 -23.63 -9.08
CA LEU A 689 6.38 -23.21 -7.76
C LEU A 689 7.64 -23.99 -7.33
N VAL A 690 7.61 -25.32 -7.43
CA VAL A 690 8.76 -26.17 -7.08
C VAL A 690 9.97 -25.80 -7.93
N LYS A 691 9.78 -25.62 -9.24
CA LYS A 691 10.84 -25.20 -10.16
C LYS A 691 11.44 -23.84 -9.77
N GLU A 692 10.60 -22.86 -9.42
CA GLU A 692 11.05 -21.54 -8.98
C GLU A 692 11.88 -21.62 -7.69
N VAL A 693 11.39 -22.35 -6.68
CA VAL A 693 12.07 -22.50 -5.39
C VAL A 693 13.42 -23.19 -5.57
N LEU A 694 13.46 -24.31 -6.30
CA LEU A 694 14.71 -25.01 -6.59
C LEU A 694 15.70 -24.10 -7.34
N GLY A 695 15.24 -23.38 -8.36
CA GLY A 695 16.08 -22.45 -9.12
C GLY A 695 16.69 -21.34 -8.26
N ARG A 696 15.94 -20.84 -7.26
CA ARG A 696 16.45 -19.82 -6.32
C ARG A 696 17.45 -20.41 -5.33
N VAL A 697 17.18 -21.57 -4.76
CA VAL A 697 18.11 -22.26 -3.85
C VAL A 697 19.45 -22.53 -4.54
N VAL A 698 19.42 -23.04 -5.78
CA VAL A 698 20.63 -23.28 -6.58
C VAL A 698 21.40 -21.98 -6.81
N LYS A 699 20.72 -20.87 -7.16
CA LYS A 699 21.38 -19.56 -7.33
C LYS A 699 21.99 -19.05 -6.02
N THR A 700 21.31 -19.20 -4.89
CA THR A 700 21.83 -18.78 -3.58
C THR A 700 23.05 -19.60 -3.15
N ILE A 701 23.01 -20.92 -3.35
CA ILE A 701 24.15 -21.81 -3.08
C ILE A 701 25.31 -21.46 -4.02
N ALA A 702 25.05 -21.29 -5.32
CA ALA A 702 26.06 -20.89 -6.28
C ALA A 702 26.70 -19.53 -5.92
N ALA A 703 25.91 -18.54 -5.48
CA ALA A 703 26.41 -17.26 -5.03
C ALA A 703 27.26 -17.37 -3.75
N ARG A 704 26.85 -18.20 -2.78
CA ARG A 704 27.63 -18.50 -1.57
C ARG A 704 28.93 -19.24 -1.87
N ILE A 705 28.91 -20.20 -2.79
CA ILE A 705 30.13 -20.88 -3.28
C ILE A 705 31.05 -19.89 -3.98
N LYS A 706 30.49 -18.95 -4.78
CA LYS A 706 31.27 -17.90 -5.46
C LYS A 706 31.91 -16.91 -4.49
N LEU A 707 31.27 -16.64 -3.35
CA LEU A 707 31.79 -15.80 -2.27
C LEU A 707 32.77 -16.58 -1.36
N ALA A 708 32.59 -17.90 -1.23
CA ALA A 708 33.46 -18.80 -0.47
C ALA A 708 34.70 -19.27 -1.26
N TRP A 709 34.81 -18.90 -2.54
CA TRP A 709 36.02 -19.06 -3.33
C TRP A 709 36.74 -17.70 -3.40
N PRO A 710 37.72 -17.42 -2.52
CA PRO A 710 38.68 -16.36 -2.81
C PRO A 710 39.38 -16.74 -4.12
N GLN A 711 39.61 -15.76 -4.99
CA GLN A 711 40.54 -15.93 -6.10
C GLN A 711 41.87 -16.45 -5.53
N ALA A 712 42.13 -17.74 -5.68
CA ALA A 712 43.46 -18.31 -5.56
C ALA A 712 44.27 -17.71 -6.71
N GLY A 713 44.94 -16.59 -6.42
CA GLY A 713 45.99 -16.06 -7.26
C GLY A 713 47.14 -17.05 -7.26
N PHE A 714 47.20 -17.93 -8.26
CA PHE A 714 48.43 -18.58 -8.68
C PHE A 714 48.31 -19.00 -10.15
N PHE A 715 49.33 -18.66 -10.93
CA PHE A 715 49.48 -18.77 -12.39
C PHE A 715 48.91 -17.65 -13.27
N ARG A 716 49.57 -16.48 -13.23
CA ARG A 716 49.82 -15.69 -14.44
C ARG A 716 51.26 -15.17 -14.46
N SER A 717 52.18 -16.12 -14.62
CA SER A 717 53.54 -15.91 -15.10
C SER A 717 53.75 -16.98 -16.16
N LEU A 718 54.32 -16.60 -17.32
CA LEU A 718 54.51 -17.36 -18.57
C LEU A 718 53.39 -17.21 -19.60
N ARG A 719 53.37 -16.05 -20.27
CA ARG A 719 53.30 -15.93 -21.74
C ARG A 719 53.57 -14.48 -22.16
N GLU A 720 54.81 -14.05 -21.97
CA GLU A 720 55.49 -13.17 -22.92
C GLU A 720 56.54 -14.04 -23.61
N LYS A 721 56.22 -14.46 -24.84
CA LYS A 721 57.10 -14.69 -25.98
C LYS A 721 56.23 -15.04 -27.18
#